data_AF-F2K582-F1
#
_entry.id   AF-F2K582-F1
#
_cell.length_a   1.000
_cell.length_b   1.000
_cell.length_c   1.000
_cell.angle_alpha   90.00
_cell.angle_beta   90.00
_cell.angle_gamma   90.00
#
_symmetry.space_group_name_H-M   'P 1'
#
loop_
_entity.id
_entity.type
_entity.pdbx_description
1 polymer ?
#
loop_
_entity_poly.entity_id
_entity_poly.type
_entity_poly.pdbx_seq_one_letter_code
_entity_poly.pdbx_strand_id
1 'polypeptide(L)'
;MGMDYRTPTLIAVDSRSRPVRSVEYCRSLENGPAQRRINRSLFDLAGRAVKQWDPRLWAMQDRDELAPSNLSAIYSLSGVTLRTDSVDAGRQTDLPGLAEEGLLGWDSRGTLRDVLYDESLRPVAVFEQGGGMPRRCTERMTYGYPGQGDQNQNQYGQLIRHDDTTGTLLLASFALTGQNLMQDRRYILDAALPDWPEPEPDREQLLEPGSGAVSTWRVGPLSDELERVDARGNRQRQRLTLDGRLSGSQLLLAGQGDWQTLVSDIRYDALGQIEGEIAGNGVKTTLIYSPEDGRLAERQALRSGQVQQHLRYVYDPMGNVLSIEDAALAVRYFANQRIDPISRFVYDSLYQLIKATGWEAGSANQGPDSLRQNGPAAVSNYQQTYRYDEGGNLLTLVHVGAQNHGRETQAARYSNRCLPYRNGVPPTEDEIAAAFDARGNCLELYAGRFLVWDSRNQLSSVTSIERDSGLDDSEVYAYDGGGQRVRKLRTLQTGARSLAAEVRYLPGLELRADSSTGESLQVITAQGGLNSVRILHWESPPPAGANDLYRYSFADHLGSTSLELGQDGRIISREHFYPFGETAYLAGADGVEASYKTVRYSGKERDATGFYYYGYRYYMPGLQRWLNPDPAGDIDGLNLYAMVSNNPLTFRDADGLNKTGKYEIEMGVKNRLKLAGAALTSRVSVFKQATGKYSEVNDFKVVEVGAFNDYLVGGDEVRQNLQRYKQRYKTLSSETARSKVVGQPSNFGLGASISGYMLRSANDVFVDEPNDPDALHRHPDFVVERRFFAVMKKSDKLKSPEERHIYGLAELNMFTSEGKTEVDVVQVVVHPETQGDGTLKKEALAEATSVARLPILKGVGTFLTVRAIKAISKGADIRKIRTDAVNPRSARIAEKFDAKRVVNQ
;
A
#
# COMPACT_ATOMS: atom_id res chain seq x y z
N MET A 1 36.78 -3.56 -9.23
CA MET A 1 35.50 -3.17 -9.87
C MET A 1 34.40 -3.46 -8.88
N GLY A 2 33.73 -2.42 -8.38
CA GLY A 2 32.63 -2.58 -7.42
C GLY A 2 31.41 -3.28 -8.01
N MET A 3 30.43 -3.62 -7.16
CA MET A 3 29.21 -4.35 -7.53
C MET A 3 28.49 -3.72 -8.73
N ASP A 4 28.37 -2.39 -8.77
CA ASP A 4 27.59 -1.64 -9.77
C ASP A 4 28.38 -1.22 -11.02
N TYR A 5 29.63 -1.67 -11.15
CA TYR A 5 30.46 -1.27 -12.28
C TYR A 5 29.91 -1.84 -13.60
N ARG A 6 29.45 -0.97 -14.51
CA ARG A 6 28.87 -1.32 -15.82
C ARG A 6 27.63 -2.23 -15.72
N THR A 7 26.73 -1.92 -14.80
CA THR A 7 25.44 -2.62 -14.67
C THR A 7 24.23 -1.69 -14.95
N PRO A 8 24.14 -1.06 -16.15
CA PRO A 8 23.02 -0.17 -16.46
C PRO A 8 21.72 -0.95 -16.73
N THR A 9 20.58 -0.31 -16.56
CA THR A 9 19.32 -0.78 -17.16
C THR A 9 19.17 -0.19 -18.56
N LEU A 10 18.90 -1.04 -19.56
CA LEU A 10 18.74 -0.65 -20.96
C LEU A 10 17.35 -1.01 -21.45
N ILE A 11 16.71 -0.11 -22.19
CA ILE A 11 15.42 -0.36 -22.84
C ILE A 11 15.62 -0.45 -24.35
N ALA A 12 15.26 -1.59 -24.93
CA ALA A 12 15.21 -1.76 -26.38
C ALA A 12 13.78 -1.51 -26.88
N VAL A 13 13.67 -0.70 -27.92
CA VAL A 13 12.38 -0.34 -28.53
C VAL A 13 12.23 -0.88 -29.95
N ASP A 14 11.00 -1.20 -30.35
CA ASP A 14 10.69 -1.53 -31.75
C ASP A 14 10.57 -0.27 -32.63
N SER A 15 10.28 -0.45 -33.93
CA SER A 15 10.08 0.64 -34.89
C SER A 15 8.87 1.55 -34.55
N ARG A 16 8.03 1.15 -33.59
CA ARG A 16 6.88 1.90 -33.07
C ARG A 16 7.18 2.52 -31.70
N SER A 17 8.45 2.53 -31.29
CA SER A 17 8.93 3.03 -29.99
C SER A 17 8.31 2.30 -28.77
N ARG A 18 7.93 1.03 -28.93
CA ARG A 18 7.41 0.20 -27.82
C ARG A 18 8.55 -0.52 -27.10
N PRO A 19 8.57 -0.56 -25.76
CA PRO A 19 9.64 -1.20 -24.99
C PRO A 19 9.50 -2.72 -25.09
N VAL A 20 10.14 -3.32 -26.08
CA VAL A 20 10.07 -4.77 -26.33
C VAL A 20 11.00 -5.58 -25.44
N ARG A 21 12.06 -4.95 -24.91
CA ARG A 21 12.96 -5.56 -23.92
C ARG A 21 13.42 -4.54 -22.89
N SER A 22 13.46 -4.96 -21.64
CA SER A 22 14.29 -4.34 -20.60
C SER A 22 15.46 -5.28 -20.31
N VAL A 23 16.68 -4.76 -20.38
CA VAL A 23 17.91 -5.51 -20.15
C VAL A 23 18.62 -4.94 -18.94
N GLU A 24 18.73 -5.73 -17.89
CA GLU A 24 19.45 -5.42 -16.67
C GLU A 24 20.68 -6.31 -16.57
N TYR A 25 21.66 -5.89 -15.77
CA TYR A 25 22.90 -6.63 -15.59
C TYR A 25 23.11 -6.90 -14.10
N CYS A 26 23.04 -8.17 -13.72
CA CYS A 26 23.15 -8.64 -12.35
C CYS A 26 24.58 -9.12 -12.07
N ARG A 27 25.22 -8.58 -11.05
CA ARG A 27 26.47 -9.05 -10.46
C ARG A 27 26.22 -9.25 -8.97
N SER A 28 26.53 -10.45 -8.47
CA SER A 28 26.37 -10.83 -7.06
C SER A 28 27.71 -11.04 -6.33
N LEU A 29 28.82 -10.95 -7.05
CA LEU A 29 30.17 -11.03 -6.52
C LEU A 29 31.01 -9.89 -7.11
N GLU A 30 31.66 -9.11 -6.25
CA GLU A 30 32.58 -8.07 -6.71
C GLU A 30 33.66 -8.64 -7.64
N ASN A 31 34.01 -7.88 -8.68
CA ASN A 31 34.91 -8.32 -9.77
C ASN A 31 34.44 -9.55 -10.58
N GLY A 32 33.26 -10.12 -10.28
CA GLY A 32 32.66 -11.19 -11.06
C GLY A 32 32.02 -10.71 -12.38
N PRO A 33 31.67 -11.64 -13.29
CA PRO A 33 30.98 -11.30 -14.53
C PRO A 33 29.56 -10.80 -14.23
N ALA A 34 29.10 -9.82 -14.99
CA ALA A 34 27.70 -9.38 -14.95
C ALA A 34 26.85 -10.26 -15.87
N GLN A 35 25.76 -10.82 -15.34
CA GLN A 35 24.81 -11.65 -16.05
C GLN A 35 23.66 -10.78 -16.59
N ARG A 36 23.32 -10.95 -17.86
CA ARG A 36 22.18 -10.25 -18.48
C ARG A 36 20.86 -10.84 -17.96
N ARG A 37 19.94 -9.96 -17.56
CA ARG A 37 18.54 -10.27 -17.23
C ARG A 37 17.65 -9.58 -18.26
N ILE A 38 16.89 -10.33 -19.05
CA ILE A 38 16.10 -9.78 -20.14
C ILE A 38 14.62 -10.02 -19.86
N ASN A 39 13.92 -8.97 -19.43
CA ASN A 39 12.46 -8.96 -19.48
C ASN A 39 12.03 -8.67 -20.93
N ARG A 40 11.06 -9.40 -21.47
CA ARG A 40 10.57 -9.22 -22.84
C ARG A 40 9.07 -9.03 -22.89
N SER A 41 8.62 -8.13 -23.77
CA SER A 41 7.20 -7.92 -24.05
C SER A 41 6.91 -8.03 -25.54
N LEU A 42 5.85 -8.75 -25.89
CA LEU A 42 5.27 -8.81 -27.23
C LEU A 42 4.05 -7.92 -27.29
N PHE A 43 3.98 -7.06 -28.31
CA PHE A 43 2.85 -6.17 -28.54
C PHE A 43 2.10 -6.53 -29.82
N ASP A 44 0.77 -6.48 -29.76
CA ASP A 44 -0.08 -6.63 -30.95
C ASP A 44 0.01 -5.42 -31.90
N LEU A 45 -0.77 -5.44 -32.98
CA LEU A 45 -0.83 -4.34 -33.95
C LEU A 45 -1.34 -3.02 -33.35
N ALA A 46 -2.22 -3.08 -32.34
CA ALA A 46 -2.72 -1.92 -31.61
C ALA A 46 -1.70 -1.38 -30.57
N GLY A 47 -0.61 -2.13 -30.32
CA GLY A 47 0.45 -1.76 -29.39
C GLY A 47 0.10 -2.04 -27.93
N ARG A 48 -0.73 -3.06 -27.68
CA ARG A 48 -1.06 -3.62 -26.36
C ARG A 48 -0.17 -4.82 -26.07
N ALA A 49 0.29 -4.96 -24.84
CA ALA A 49 1.18 -6.06 -24.45
C ALA A 49 0.37 -7.36 -24.38
N VAL A 50 0.58 -8.28 -25.32
CA VAL A 50 -0.17 -9.55 -25.39
C VAL A 50 0.56 -10.70 -24.72
N LYS A 51 1.89 -10.61 -24.58
CA LYS A 51 2.71 -11.58 -23.84
C LYS A 51 3.88 -10.89 -23.16
N GLN A 52 4.22 -11.32 -21.96
CA GLN A 52 5.35 -10.83 -21.17
C GLN A 52 6.13 -12.00 -20.58
N TRP A 53 7.46 -11.88 -20.60
CA TRP A 53 8.39 -12.87 -20.05
C TRP A 53 9.37 -12.20 -19.10
N ASP A 54 9.61 -12.84 -17.96
CA ASP A 54 10.72 -12.57 -17.07
C ASP A 54 12.04 -13.13 -17.67
N PRO A 55 13.21 -12.79 -17.08
CA PRO A 55 14.49 -13.26 -17.58
C PRO A 55 14.66 -14.79 -17.59
N ARG A 56 14.03 -15.51 -16.67
CA ARG A 56 14.14 -16.96 -16.51
C ARG A 56 13.37 -17.70 -17.60
N LEU A 57 12.08 -17.40 -17.74
CA LEU A 57 11.22 -18.03 -18.75
C LEU A 57 11.60 -17.56 -20.16
N TRP A 58 12.07 -16.31 -20.32
CA TRP A 58 12.60 -15.84 -21.60
C TRP A 58 13.84 -16.64 -22.04
N ALA A 59 14.81 -16.85 -21.14
CA ALA A 59 16.01 -17.62 -21.46
C ALA A 59 15.71 -19.11 -21.69
N MET A 60 14.65 -19.63 -21.06
CA MET A 60 14.24 -21.03 -21.19
C MET A 60 13.77 -21.39 -22.61
N GLN A 61 13.25 -20.41 -23.38
CA GLN A 61 12.77 -20.63 -24.75
C GLN A 61 13.83 -21.21 -25.70
N ASP A 62 15.12 -20.95 -25.44
CA ASP A 62 16.21 -21.47 -26.28
C ASP A 62 16.43 -22.99 -26.12
N ARG A 63 15.91 -23.58 -25.03
CA ARG A 63 16.14 -24.98 -24.65
C ARG A 63 14.86 -25.79 -24.49
N ASP A 64 13.72 -25.11 -24.43
CA ASP A 64 12.42 -25.69 -24.16
C ASP A 64 11.34 -24.93 -24.94
N GLU A 65 10.86 -25.53 -26.02
CA GLU A 65 9.83 -24.94 -26.88
C GLU A 65 8.48 -24.77 -26.16
N LEU A 66 8.27 -25.47 -25.04
CA LEU A 66 7.05 -25.39 -24.24
C LEU A 66 7.07 -24.25 -23.21
N ALA A 67 8.20 -23.55 -23.04
CA ALA A 67 8.34 -22.48 -22.06
C ALA A 67 7.31 -21.35 -22.29
N PRO A 68 6.36 -21.14 -21.35
CA PRO A 68 5.29 -20.17 -21.54
C PRO A 68 5.77 -18.73 -21.30
N SER A 69 4.94 -17.76 -21.67
CA SER A 69 5.03 -16.38 -21.15
C SER A 69 4.51 -16.33 -19.72
N ASN A 70 5.12 -15.54 -18.85
CA ASN A 70 4.62 -15.27 -17.50
C ASN A 70 3.17 -14.79 -17.51
N LEU A 71 2.86 -13.86 -18.41
CA LEU A 71 1.55 -13.27 -18.57
C LEU A 71 1.20 -13.17 -20.05
N SER A 72 0.02 -13.64 -20.42
CA SER A 72 -0.63 -13.39 -21.70
C SER A 72 -1.96 -12.67 -21.49
N ALA A 73 -2.32 -11.78 -22.41
CA ALA A 73 -3.58 -11.05 -22.33
C ALA A 73 -4.30 -11.01 -23.68
N ILE A 74 -5.63 -11.17 -23.62
CA ILE A 74 -6.55 -10.99 -24.73
C ILE A 74 -7.38 -9.75 -24.46
N TYR A 75 -7.49 -8.89 -25.46
CA TYR A 75 -8.20 -7.63 -25.37
C TYR A 75 -9.40 -7.61 -26.31
N SER A 76 -10.44 -6.87 -25.92
CA SER A 76 -11.48 -6.44 -26.84
C SER A 76 -10.86 -5.56 -27.95
N LEU A 77 -11.59 -5.26 -29.02
CA LEU A 77 -11.13 -4.27 -30.01
C LEU A 77 -10.94 -2.88 -29.40
N SER A 78 -11.67 -2.62 -28.32
CA SER A 78 -11.68 -1.36 -27.63
C SER A 78 -10.36 -1.19 -26.82
N GLY A 79 -9.85 -2.25 -26.20
CA GLY A 79 -8.63 -2.20 -25.37
C GLY A 79 -8.81 -2.76 -23.97
N VAL A 80 -10.05 -3.08 -23.60
CA VAL A 80 -10.39 -3.75 -22.35
C VAL A 80 -9.81 -5.16 -22.33
N THR A 81 -9.14 -5.54 -21.25
CA THR A 81 -8.68 -6.91 -21.04
C THR A 81 -9.88 -7.82 -20.83
N LEU A 82 -10.06 -8.80 -21.71
CA LEU A 82 -11.13 -9.80 -21.62
C LEU A 82 -10.64 -11.09 -20.97
N ARG A 83 -9.34 -11.39 -21.10
CA ARG A 83 -8.75 -12.57 -20.49
C ARG A 83 -7.28 -12.36 -20.21
N THR A 84 -6.84 -12.84 -19.05
CA THR A 84 -5.42 -13.01 -18.71
C THR A 84 -5.13 -14.48 -18.49
N ASP A 85 -3.96 -14.93 -18.93
CA ASP A 85 -3.39 -16.22 -18.57
C ASP A 85 -2.04 -15.93 -17.91
N SER A 86 -1.96 -16.13 -16.61
CA SER A 86 -0.73 -16.00 -15.82
C SER A 86 -0.21 -17.39 -15.42
N VAL A 87 1.10 -17.59 -15.48
CA VAL A 87 1.72 -18.82 -14.96
C VAL A 87 1.65 -18.91 -13.43
N ASP A 88 1.56 -17.75 -12.77
CA ASP A 88 1.49 -17.64 -11.33
C ASP A 88 0.03 -17.65 -10.88
N ALA A 89 -0.78 -16.75 -11.45
CA ALA A 89 -2.17 -16.54 -11.06
C ALA A 89 -3.20 -17.34 -11.88
N GLY A 90 -2.81 -18.15 -12.87
CA GLY A 90 -3.77 -18.87 -13.70
C GLY A 90 -4.59 -17.99 -14.63
N ARG A 91 -5.75 -18.50 -15.08
CA ARG A 91 -6.61 -17.83 -16.06
C ARG A 91 -7.68 -17.00 -15.38
N GLN A 92 -7.90 -15.79 -15.87
CA GLN A 92 -9.07 -14.97 -15.54
C GLN A 92 -9.73 -14.53 -16.85
N THR A 93 -11.05 -14.55 -16.89
CA THR A 93 -11.83 -14.07 -18.03
C THR A 93 -12.92 -13.17 -17.50
N ASP A 94 -13.04 -11.98 -18.07
CA ASP A 94 -14.03 -10.99 -17.68
C ASP A 94 -14.90 -10.65 -18.89
N LEU A 95 -16.20 -10.65 -18.67
CA LEU A 95 -17.18 -10.11 -19.59
C LEU A 95 -17.64 -8.75 -19.06
N PRO A 96 -17.07 -7.66 -19.59
CA PRO A 96 -17.52 -6.33 -19.26
C PRO A 96 -18.85 -6.04 -19.97
N GLY A 97 -19.66 -5.20 -19.35
CA GLY A 97 -20.87 -4.62 -19.93
C GLY A 97 -20.55 -3.41 -20.79
N LEU A 98 -21.58 -2.62 -21.11
CA LEU A 98 -21.49 -1.60 -22.14
C LEU A 98 -20.74 -0.34 -21.70
N ALA A 99 -20.75 -0.03 -20.40
CA ALA A 99 -19.93 0.99 -19.74
C ALA A 99 -18.67 0.36 -19.12
N GLU A 100 -18.30 -0.82 -19.60
CA GLU A 100 -17.24 -1.69 -19.13
C GLU A 100 -17.54 -2.36 -17.78
N GLU A 101 -18.72 -2.12 -17.17
CA GLU A 101 -19.14 -2.66 -15.88
C GLU A 101 -18.85 -4.18 -15.78
N GLY A 102 -18.22 -4.69 -14.73
CA GLY A 102 -17.92 -6.09 -14.57
C GLY A 102 -19.23 -6.86 -14.37
N LEU A 103 -19.74 -7.50 -15.43
CA LEU A 103 -20.98 -8.26 -15.37
C LEU A 103 -20.72 -9.68 -14.92
N LEU A 104 -19.76 -10.35 -15.56
CA LEU A 104 -19.38 -11.73 -15.27
C LEU A 104 -17.86 -11.86 -15.27
N GLY A 105 -17.34 -12.63 -14.33
CA GLY A 105 -15.93 -12.99 -14.24
C GLY A 105 -15.78 -14.48 -13.96
N TRP A 106 -14.84 -15.13 -14.63
CA TRP A 106 -14.48 -16.53 -14.43
C TRP A 106 -13.01 -16.66 -14.13
N ASP A 107 -12.67 -17.62 -13.28
CA ASP A 107 -11.30 -17.91 -12.92
C ASP A 107 -10.94 -19.39 -13.19
N SER A 108 -9.65 -19.72 -13.13
CA SER A 108 -9.15 -21.08 -13.38
C SER A 108 -9.51 -22.10 -12.31
N ARG A 109 -10.10 -21.71 -11.17
CA ARG A 109 -10.71 -22.63 -10.19
C ARG A 109 -12.15 -22.97 -10.54
N GLY A 110 -12.68 -22.39 -11.62
CA GLY A 110 -14.08 -22.52 -12.01
C GLY A 110 -15.00 -21.64 -11.16
N THR A 111 -14.45 -20.63 -10.47
CA THR A 111 -15.27 -19.64 -9.77
C THR A 111 -15.90 -18.70 -10.80
N LEU A 112 -17.22 -18.54 -10.72
CA LEU A 112 -17.98 -17.51 -11.41
C LEU A 112 -18.36 -16.42 -10.42
N ARG A 113 -18.14 -15.17 -10.80
CA ARG A 113 -18.63 -13.98 -10.11
C ARG A 113 -19.54 -13.20 -11.05
N ASP A 114 -20.70 -12.81 -10.59
CA ASP A 114 -21.60 -11.92 -11.33
C ASP A 114 -22.06 -10.76 -10.47
N VAL A 115 -22.30 -9.62 -11.11
CA VAL A 115 -22.71 -8.39 -10.42
C VAL A 115 -23.94 -7.82 -11.10
N LEU A 116 -24.96 -7.56 -10.30
CA LEU A 116 -26.16 -6.85 -10.72
C LEU A 116 -26.01 -5.36 -10.39
N TYR A 117 -26.54 -4.54 -11.28
CA TYR A 117 -26.48 -3.09 -11.20
C TYR A 117 -27.88 -2.47 -11.28
N ASP A 118 -28.06 -1.30 -10.66
CA ASP A 118 -29.25 -0.48 -10.89
C ASP A 118 -29.16 0.33 -12.19
N GLU A 119 -30.20 1.11 -12.51
CA GLU A 119 -30.24 1.96 -13.71
C GLU A 119 -29.15 3.04 -13.72
N SER A 120 -28.68 3.45 -12.54
CA SER A 120 -27.55 4.36 -12.39
C SER A 120 -26.23 3.63 -12.45
N LEU A 121 -26.20 2.35 -12.86
CA LEU A 121 -25.10 1.41 -12.87
C LEU A 121 -24.48 1.10 -11.51
N ARG A 122 -25.05 1.45 -10.35
CA ARG A 122 -24.47 1.10 -9.04
C ARG A 122 -24.60 -0.40 -8.74
N PRO A 123 -23.58 -1.07 -8.18
CA PRO A 123 -23.73 -2.48 -7.80
C PRO A 123 -24.82 -2.60 -6.74
N VAL A 124 -25.78 -3.50 -6.93
CA VAL A 124 -26.88 -3.78 -5.99
C VAL A 124 -26.84 -5.19 -5.42
N ALA A 125 -26.22 -6.13 -6.14
CA ALA A 125 -25.98 -7.48 -5.66
C ALA A 125 -24.74 -8.08 -6.32
N VAL A 126 -24.00 -8.88 -5.57
CA VAL A 126 -22.89 -9.70 -6.07
C VAL A 126 -23.24 -11.15 -5.81
N PHE A 127 -23.10 -11.99 -6.83
CA PHE A 127 -23.24 -13.42 -6.68
C PHE A 127 -21.94 -14.14 -7.02
N GLU A 128 -21.70 -15.22 -6.29
CA GLU A 128 -20.53 -16.06 -6.46
C GLU A 128 -20.93 -17.51 -6.52
N GLN A 129 -20.25 -18.26 -7.38
CA GLN A 129 -20.46 -19.68 -7.57
C GLN A 129 -19.10 -20.35 -7.72
N GLY A 130 -18.72 -21.19 -6.75
CA GLY A 130 -17.55 -22.06 -6.89
C GLY A 130 -17.81 -23.23 -7.85
N GLY A 131 -16.74 -23.87 -8.33
CA GLY A 131 -16.85 -25.06 -9.18
C GLY A 131 -17.68 -26.16 -8.49
N GLY A 132 -18.81 -26.53 -9.08
CA GLY A 132 -19.72 -27.56 -8.52
C GLY A 132 -20.57 -27.11 -7.33
N MET A 133 -20.50 -25.85 -6.92
CA MET A 133 -21.27 -25.28 -5.80
C MET A 133 -22.49 -24.50 -6.32
N PRO A 134 -23.53 -24.30 -5.49
CA PRO A 134 -24.65 -23.44 -5.85
C PRO A 134 -24.21 -21.96 -5.90
N ARG A 135 -24.84 -21.19 -6.80
CA ARG A 135 -24.70 -19.73 -6.87
C ARG A 135 -25.33 -19.10 -5.63
N ARG A 136 -24.60 -18.23 -4.93
CA ARG A 136 -25.06 -17.52 -3.71
C ARG A 136 -24.93 -16.02 -3.87
N CYS A 137 -25.87 -15.26 -3.31
CA CYS A 137 -25.78 -13.82 -3.19
C CYS A 137 -24.88 -13.45 -2.01
N THR A 138 -23.62 -13.15 -2.29
CA THR A 138 -22.60 -12.87 -1.26
C THR A 138 -22.59 -11.42 -0.82
N GLU A 139 -23.11 -10.50 -1.64
CA GLU A 139 -23.30 -9.11 -1.24
C GLU A 139 -24.62 -8.52 -1.75
N ARG A 140 -25.20 -7.60 -0.97
CA ARG A 140 -26.27 -6.69 -1.40
C ARG A 140 -26.01 -5.27 -0.94
N MET A 141 -26.35 -4.31 -1.80
CA MET A 141 -26.13 -2.89 -1.56
C MET A 141 -27.42 -2.12 -1.72
N THR A 142 -27.72 -1.27 -0.74
CA THR A 142 -28.85 -0.34 -0.77
C THR A 142 -28.35 1.09 -0.74
N TYR A 143 -28.85 1.94 -1.64
CA TYR A 143 -28.47 3.35 -1.75
C TYR A 143 -29.60 4.27 -1.32
N GLY A 144 -29.27 5.43 -0.74
CA GLY A 144 -30.24 6.42 -0.35
C GLY A 144 -30.83 7.16 -1.56
N TYR A 145 -32.16 7.25 -1.59
CA TYR A 145 -32.94 8.09 -2.51
C TYR A 145 -34.23 8.55 -1.81
N PRO A 146 -35.00 9.51 -2.36
CA PRO A 146 -36.25 9.94 -1.74
C PRO A 146 -37.20 8.77 -1.46
N GLY A 147 -37.54 8.54 -0.18
CA GLY A 147 -38.38 7.42 0.27
C GLY A 147 -37.61 6.23 0.85
N GLN A 148 -36.31 6.10 0.60
CA GLN A 148 -35.44 5.07 1.22
C GLN A 148 -34.30 5.66 2.06
N GLY A 149 -33.82 6.87 1.75
CA GLY A 149 -32.79 7.59 2.52
C GLY A 149 -33.33 8.82 3.25
N ASP A 150 -32.56 9.32 4.22
CA ASP A 150 -32.82 10.55 4.96
C ASP A 150 -31.94 11.71 4.45
N GLN A 151 -32.58 12.75 3.92
CA GLN A 151 -31.91 13.96 3.45
C GLN A 151 -31.18 14.69 4.58
N ASN A 152 -31.72 14.68 5.81
CA ASN A 152 -31.12 15.37 6.95
C ASN A 152 -29.82 14.71 7.43
N GLN A 153 -29.57 13.48 6.97
CA GLN A 153 -28.35 12.70 7.23
C GLN A 153 -27.41 12.65 6.01
N ASN A 154 -27.69 13.45 4.96
CA ASN A 154 -26.93 13.50 3.71
C ASN A 154 -26.83 12.13 2.99
N GLN A 155 -27.88 11.29 3.07
CA GLN A 155 -27.86 9.93 2.54
C GLN A 155 -28.17 9.80 1.04
N TYR A 156 -28.74 10.83 0.40
CA TYR A 156 -29.11 10.72 -1.01
C TYR A 156 -27.89 10.49 -1.92
N GLY A 157 -27.96 9.44 -2.73
CA GLY A 157 -26.88 8.96 -3.60
C GLY A 157 -25.81 8.13 -2.89
N GLN A 158 -25.80 8.08 -1.55
CA GLN A 158 -24.83 7.33 -0.77
C GLN A 158 -25.24 5.86 -0.63
N LEU A 159 -24.25 4.98 -0.44
CA LEU A 159 -24.48 3.61 0.03
C LEU A 159 -24.89 3.71 1.51
N ILE A 160 -26.08 3.24 1.86
CA ILE A 160 -26.62 3.34 3.24
C ILE A 160 -26.68 2.00 3.97
N ARG A 161 -26.63 0.90 3.20
CA ARG A 161 -26.53 -0.46 3.74
C ARG A 161 -25.72 -1.32 2.77
N HIS A 162 -24.80 -2.09 3.34
CA HIS A 162 -24.00 -3.08 2.63
C HIS A 162 -24.07 -4.39 3.43
N ASP A 163 -24.85 -5.34 2.92
CA ASP A 163 -24.80 -6.72 3.37
C ASP A 163 -23.64 -7.38 2.62
N ASP A 164 -22.55 -7.69 3.32
CA ASP A 164 -21.32 -8.24 2.76
C ASP A 164 -21.09 -9.70 3.19
N THR A 165 -19.91 -10.24 2.90
CA THR A 165 -19.54 -11.63 3.19
C THR A 165 -19.46 -11.96 4.68
N THR A 166 -19.50 -10.98 5.58
CA THR A 166 -19.35 -11.19 7.03
C THR A 166 -20.52 -10.61 7.85
N GLY A 167 -21.42 -9.86 7.24
CA GLY A 167 -22.62 -9.32 7.89
C GLY A 167 -23.14 -8.06 7.23
N THR A 168 -23.76 -7.17 8.02
CA THR A 168 -24.31 -5.92 7.54
C THR A 168 -23.51 -4.74 8.08
N LEU A 169 -23.16 -3.81 7.19
CA LEU A 169 -22.69 -2.47 7.51
C LEU A 169 -23.77 -1.45 7.15
N LEU A 170 -24.31 -0.76 8.15
CA LEU A 170 -25.18 0.39 7.94
C LEU A 170 -24.36 1.66 7.99
N LEU A 171 -24.59 2.55 7.03
CA LEU A 171 -23.91 3.84 6.87
C LEU A 171 -24.95 4.94 7.08
N ALA A 172 -25.12 5.35 8.33
CA ALA A 172 -26.31 6.05 8.78
C ALA A 172 -26.26 7.59 8.62
N SER A 173 -25.07 8.20 8.56
CA SER A 173 -24.94 9.65 8.44
C SER A 173 -23.67 10.05 7.70
N PHE A 174 -23.72 11.17 6.98
CA PHE A 174 -22.60 11.67 6.18
C PHE A 174 -22.34 13.16 6.42
N ALA A 175 -21.07 13.54 6.33
CA ALA A 175 -20.64 14.94 6.33
C ALA A 175 -21.10 15.63 5.04
N LEU A 176 -21.12 16.97 5.04
CA LEU A 176 -21.35 17.76 3.83
C LEU A 176 -20.34 17.45 2.72
N THR A 177 -19.14 17.00 3.09
CA THR A 177 -18.07 16.58 2.18
C THR A 177 -18.19 15.12 1.72
N GLY A 178 -19.19 14.38 2.22
CA GLY A 178 -19.57 13.02 1.79
C GLY A 178 -18.92 11.88 2.57
N GLN A 179 -18.11 12.15 3.59
CA GLN A 179 -17.55 11.11 4.46
C GLN A 179 -18.63 10.54 5.37
N ASN A 180 -18.60 9.24 5.62
CA ASN A 180 -19.44 8.62 6.62
C ASN A 180 -19.07 9.15 8.02
N LEU A 181 -20.08 9.54 8.80
CA LEU A 181 -19.96 10.03 10.18
C LEU A 181 -20.48 9.03 11.21
N MET A 182 -21.23 8.03 10.76
CA MET A 182 -21.78 6.99 11.62
C MET A 182 -21.92 5.71 10.81
N GLN A 183 -21.29 4.65 11.32
CA GLN A 183 -21.47 3.31 10.81
C GLN A 183 -21.90 2.37 11.93
N ASP A 184 -22.69 1.36 11.58
CA ASP A 184 -23.12 0.29 12.48
C ASP A 184 -22.85 -1.08 11.84
N ARG A 185 -21.99 -1.87 12.45
CA ARG A 185 -21.60 -3.22 11.97
C ARG A 185 -22.31 -4.30 12.77
N ARG A 186 -23.02 -5.19 12.09
CA ARG A 186 -23.57 -6.44 12.65
C ARG A 186 -23.02 -7.63 11.90
N TYR A 187 -22.67 -8.69 12.61
CA TYR A 187 -22.09 -9.91 12.05
C TYR A 187 -23.19 -10.95 11.78
N ILE A 188 -22.94 -11.87 10.86
CA ILE A 188 -23.79 -13.06 10.68
C ILE A 188 -23.67 -14.03 11.87
N LEU A 189 -24.77 -14.70 12.21
CA LEU A 189 -24.85 -15.67 13.30
C LEU A 189 -23.91 -16.87 13.11
N ASP A 190 -23.95 -17.47 11.92
CA ASP A 190 -23.09 -18.58 11.52
C ASP A 190 -21.95 -18.03 10.67
N ALA A 191 -20.71 -18.44 10.92
CA ALA A 191 -19.53 -17.99 10.17
C ALA A 191 -19.48 -18.52 8.72
N ALA A 192 -20.55 -19.16 8.24
CA ALA A 192 -20.71 -19.61 6.87
C ALA A 192 -20.93 -18.46 5.89
N LEU A 193 -20.48 -18.63 4.64
CA LEU A 193 -20.72 -17.68 3.55
C LEU A 193 -22.23 -17.42 3.34
N PRO A 194 -22.69 -16.17 3.41
CA PRO A 194 -24.10 -15.85 3.32
C PRO A 194 -24.66 -16.07 1.91
N ASP A 195 -25.97 -16.31 1.85
CA ASP A 195 -26.78 -16.21 0.64
C ASP A 195 -27.91 -15.22 0.93
N TRP A 196 -27.66 -13.94 0.68
CA TRP A 196 -28.51 -12.85 1.12
C TRP A 196 -29.87 -12.87 0.41
N PRO A 197 -30.99 -13.04 1.14
CA PRO A 197 -32.32 -12.95 0.55
C PRO A 197 -32.60 -11.52 0.08
N GLU A 198 -33.47 -11.38 -0.92
CA GLU A 198 -33.83 -10.08 -1.46
C GLU A 198 -34.61 -9.20 -0.48
N PRO A 199 -35.59 -9.69 0.30
CA PRO A 199 -36.28 -8.86 1.29
C PRO A 199 -35.37 -8.52 2.48
N GLU A 200 -35.22 -7.22 2.79
CA GLU A 200 -34.42 -6.77 3.95
C GLU A 200 -34.85 -7.42 5.30
N PRO A 201 -36.16 -7.61 5.61
CA PRO A 201 -36.57 -8.29 6.85
C PRO A 201 -36.07 -9.73 7.00
N ASP A 202 -35.84 -10.43 5.89
CA ASP A 202 -35.32 -11.80 5.92
C ASP A 202 -33.80 -11.80 6.15
N ARG A 203 -33.10 -10.75 5.69
CA ARG A 203 -31.65 -10.58 5.95
C ARG A 203 -31.38 -10.35 7.44
N GLU A 204 -32.25 -9.61 8.11
CA GLU A 204 -32.15 -9.34 9.56
C GLU A 204 -32.17 -10.62 10.40
N GLN A 205 -32.83 -11.68 9.94
CA GLN A 205 -32.89 -12.98 10.62
C GLN A 205 -31.56 -13.75 10.58
N LEU A 206 -30.64 -13.37 9.69
CA LEU A 206 -29.31 -13.99 9.55
C LEU A 206 -28.25 -13.33 10.44
N LEU A 207 -28.55 -12.15 10.98
CA LEU A 207 -27.62 -11.35 11.78
C LEU A 207 -27.69 -11.74 13.26
N GLU A 208 -26.57 -11.55 13.96
CA GLU A 208 -26.52 -11.68 15.42
C GLU A 208 -27.58 -10.77 16.08
N PRO A 209 -28.32 -11.26 17.09
CA PRO A 209 -29.33 -10.47 17.77
C PRO A 209 -28.68 -9.38 18.64
N GLY A 210 -29.39 -8.26 18.79
CA GLY A 210 -28.97 -7.14 19.64
C GLY A 210 -28.49 -5.92 18.84
N SER A 211 -27.88 -4.98 19.56
CA SER A 211 -27.31 -3.77 18.96
C SER A 211 -26.02 -4.09 18.23
N GLY A 212 -25.81 -3.46 17.07
CA GLY A 212 -24.54 -3.59 16.35
C GLY A 212 -23.43 -2.73 16.93
N ALA A 213 -22.25 -2.86 16.34
CA ALA A 213 -21.04 -2.13 16.69
C ALA A 213 -21.03 -0.75 16.01
N VAL A 214 -21.52 0.26 16.73
CA VAL A 214 -21.65 1.63 16.24
C VAL A 214 -20.37 2.43 16.42
N SER A 215 -19.78 2.95 15.35
CA SER A 215 -18.67 3.91 15.40
C SER A 215 -19.10 5.24 14.80
N THR A 216 -18.65 6.35 15.39
CA THR A 216 -18.97 7.70 14.91
C THR A 216 -17.74 8.57 14.77
N TRP A 217 -17.82 9.55 13.87
CA TRP A 217 -16.76 10.50 13.60
C TRP A 217 -17.27 11.93 13.65
N ARG A 218 -16.38 12.83 14.06
CA ARG A 218 -16.49 14.26 13.81
C ARG A 218 -15.31 14.67 12.95
N VAL A 219 -15.61 15.28 11.82
CA VAL A 219 -14.60 15.73 10.85
C VAL A 219 -14.58 17.26 10.74
N GLY A 220 -13.44 17.81 10.38
CA GLY A 220 -13.29 19.21 10.05
C GLY A 220 -13.82 19.55 8.65
N PRO A 221 -13.84 20.85 8.27
CA PRO A 221 -14.31 21.30 6.95
C PRO A 221 -13.53 20.71 5.77
N LEU A 222 -12.25 20.35 5.98
CA LEU A 222 -11.39 19.72 4.98
C LEU A 222 -11.41 18.18 5.07
N SER A 223 -12.31 17.63 5.88
CA SER A 223 -12.53 16.22 6.14
C SER A 223 -11.47 15.52 7.01
N ASP A 224 -10.63 16.28 7.71
CA ASP A 224 -9.70 15.74 8.70
C ASP A 224 -10.48 15.19 9.91
N GLU A 225 -10.09 14.03 10.43
CA GLU A 225 -10.71 13.42 11.61
C GLU A 225 -10.35 14.24 12.86
N LEU A 226 -11.34 14.89 13.47
CA LEU A 226 -11.16 15.64 14.72
C LEU A 226 -11.44 14.78 15.94
N GLU A 227 -12.43 13.90 15.83
CA GLU A 227 -12.82 12.99 16.90
C GLU A 227 -13.41 11.70 16.32
N ARG A 228 -13.15 10.58 16.98
CA ARG A 228 -13.78 9.29 16.71
C ARG A 228 -14.26 8.67 18.01
N VAL A 229 -15.47 8.10 17.99
CA VAL A 229 -16.02 7.27 19.05
C VAL A 229 -16.11 5.85 18.53
N ASP A 230 -15.43 4.92 19.19
CA ASP A 230 -15.46 3.51 18.80
C ASP A 230 -16.74 2.79 19.27
N ALA A 231 -16.89 1.52 18.89
CA ALA A 231 -18.06 0.69 19.22
C ALA A 231 -18.23 0.34 20.70
N ARG A 232 -17.33 0.79 21.58
CA ARG A 232 -17.43 0.66 23.03
C ARG A 232 -17.48 2.02 23.72
N GLY A 233 -17.61 3.10 22.96
CA GLY A 233 -17.77 4.45 23.49
C GLY A 233 -16.46 5.13 23.88
N ASN A 234 -15.30 4.53 23.59
CA ASN A 234 -14.02 5.21 23.82
C ASN A 234 -13.84 6.30 22.76
N ARG A 235 -13.41 7.49 23.21
CA ARG A 235 -13.32 8.68 22.36
C ARG A 235 -11.87 9.04 22.11
N GLN A 236 -11.48 9.13 20.86
CA GLN A 236 -10.17 9.60 20.44
C GLN A 236 -10.32 10.99 19.83
N ARG A 237 -9.49 11.94 20.26
CA ARG A 237 -9.49 13.31 19.73
C ARG A 237 -8.12 13.68 19.20
N GLN A 238 -8.09 14.32 18.04
CA GLN A 238 -6.89 14.82 17.39
C GLN A 238 -6.82 16.35 17.49
N ARG A 239 -5.60 16.88 17.64
CA ARG A 239 -5.30 18.30 17.47
C ARG A 239 -4.47 18.46 16.21
N LEU A 240 -4.81 19.44 15.38
CA LEU A 240 -4.11 19.70 14.13
C LEU A 240 -3.28 20.99 14.22
N THR A 241 -2.19 21.04 13.46
CA THR A 241 -1.44 22.26 13.16
C THR A 241 -2.26 23.19 12.28
N LEU A 242 -1.80 24.44 12.10
CA LEU A 242 -2.48 25.42 11.23
C LEU A 242 -2.59 24.93 9.77
N ASP A 243 -1.66 24.09 9.31
CA ASP A 243 -1.64 23.49 7.98
C ASP A 243 -2.24 22.07 7.93
N GLY A 244 -2.96 21.66 8.98
CA GLY A 244 -3.78 20.44 8.98
C GLY A 244 -3.06 19.13 9.32
N ARG A 245 -1.79 19.16 9.73
CA ARG A 245 -1.05 17.97 10.19
C ARG A 245 -1.37 17.65 11.65
N LEU A 246 -1.16 16.42 12.09
CA LEU A 246 -1.36 16.03 13.49
C LEU A 246 -0.36 16.75 14.40
N SER A 247 -0.82 17.44 15.43
CA SER A 247 0.03 18.07 16.46
C SER A 247 -0.05 17.36 17.82
N GLY A 248 -1.09 16.55 18.03
CA GLY A 248 -1.24 15.75 19.23
C GLY A 248 -2.54 14.95 19.24
N SER A 249 -2.63 14.00 20.16
CA SER A 249 -3.78 13.10 20.29
C SER A 249 -4.07 12.75 21.75
N GLN A 250 -5.34 12.48 22.03
CA GLN A 250 -5.84 12.15 23.36
C GLN A 250 -6.92 11.06 23.29
N LEU A 251 -7.08 10.31 24.38
CA LEU A 251 -8.08 9.26 24.54
C LEU A 251 -8.90 9.50 25.81
N LEU A 252 -10.20 9.29 25.72
CA LEU A 252 -11.10 9.18 26.85
C LEU A 252 -11.73 7.79 26.81
N LEU A 253 -11.37 6.94 27.77
CA LEU A 253 -11.98 5.62 27.90
C LEU A 253 -13.44 5.78 28.34
N ALA A 254 -14.30 4.86 27.87
CA ALA A 254 -15.71 4.88 28.23
C ALA A 254 -15.89 4.82 29.75
N GLY A 255 -16.74 5.68 30.30
CA GLY A 255 -16.99 5.77 31.75
C GLY A 255 -15.93 6.52 32.56
N GLN A 256 -14.81 6.93 31.97
CA GLN A 256 -13.82 7.79 32.62
C GLN A 256 -14.15 9.29 32.42
N GLY A 257 -13.69 10.13 33.35
CA GLY A 257 -13.96 11.58 33.34
C GLY A 257 -12.86 12.44 32.68
N ASP A 258 -11.63 11.93 32.62
CA ASP A 258 -10.45 12.70 32.23
C ASP A 258 -9.83 12.20 30.93
N TRP A 259 -9.44 13.14 30.07
CA TRP A 259 -8.74 12.84 28.83
C TRP A 259 -7.28 12.48 29.11
N GLN A 260 -6.88 11.27 28.73
CA GLN A 260 -5.50 10.84 28.75
C GLN A 260 -4.77 11.36 27.50
N THR A 261 -3.63 12.02 27.70
CA THR A 261 -2.79 12.45 26.58
C THR A 261 -1.99 11.27 26.04
N LEU A 262 -2.05 11.05 24.73
CA LEU A 262 -1.30 10.02 24.01
C LEU A 262 -0.10 10.61 23.28
N VAL A 263 -0.28 11.80 22.67
CA VAL A 263 0.80 12.58 22.07
C VAL A 263 0.56 14.06 22.38
N SER A 264 1.59 14.70 22.94
CA SER A 264 1.50 16.09 23.42
C SER A 264 2.04 17.12 22.42
N ASP A 265 3.06 16.74 21.65
CA ASP A 265 3.73 17.61 20.68
C ASP A 265 4.26 16.77 19.51
N ILE A 266 4.11 17.27 18.29
CA ILE A 266 4.73 16.74 17.07
C ILE A 266 5.30 17.93 16.30
N ARG A 267 6.55 17.81 15.88
CA ARG A 267 7.27 18.84 15.13
C ARG A 267 7.63 18.32 13.76
N TYR A 268 7.50 19.21 12.78
CA TYR A 268 7.74 18.91 11.38
C TYR A 268 8.83 19.82 10.83
N ASP A 269 9.66 19.28 9.94
CA ASP A 269 10.56 20.07 9.13
C ASP A 269 9.82 20.76 7.97
N ALA A 270 10.55 21.52 7.17
CA ALA A 270 9.99 22.25 6.03
C ALA A 270 9.44 21.34 4.91
N LEU A 271 9.82 20.06 4.89
CA LEU A 271 9.33 19.05 3.95
C LEU A 271 8.10 18.30 4.49
N GLY A 272 7.63 18.67 5.68
CA GLY A 272 6.52 18.01 6.36
C GLY A 272 6.91 16.64 6.96
N GLN A 273 8.20 16.37 7.09
CA GLN A 273 8.74 15.20 7.77
C GLN A 273 8.73 15.44 9.27
N ILE A 274 8.42 14.43 10.09
CA ILE A 274 8.46 14.60 11.54
C ILE A 274 9.92 14.66 12.00
N GLU A 275 10.34 15.74 12.65
CA GLU A 275 11.67 15.84 13.29
C GLU A 275 11.63 15.48 14.78
N GLY A 276 10.45 15.51 15.42
CA GLY A 276 10.30 15.10 16.80
C GLY A 276 8.86 14.88 17.26
N GLU A 277 8.71 14.06 18.29
CA GLU A 277 7.43 13.74 18.95
C GLU A 277 7.63 13.58 20.46
N ILE A 278 6.66 14.06 21.26
CA ILE A 278 6.59 13.79 22.71
C ILE A 278 5.34 12.96 23.01
N ALA A 279 5.56 11.67 23.28
CA ALA A 279 4.53 10.72 23.66
C ALA A 279 3.97 11.01 25.07
N GLY A 280 2.75 10.53 25.32
CA GLY A 280 2.01 10.72 26.58
C GLY A 280 2.68 10.10 27.82
N ASN A 281 3.60 9.16 27.63
CA ASN A 281 4.45 8.59 28.68
C ASN A 281 5.76 9.39 28.93
N GLY A 282 5.89 10.56 28.30
CA GLY A 282 7.03 11.48 28.42
C GLY A 282 8.26 11.09 27.61
N VAL A 283 8.18 10.08 26.73
CA VAL A 283 9.28 9.73 25.83
C VAL A 283 9.34 10.74 24.69
N LYS A 284 10.50 11.35 24.52
CA LYS A 284 10.81 12.25 23.41
C LYS A 284 11.53 11.46 22.31
N THR A 285 10.93 11.42 21.14
CA THR A 285 11.56 10.88 19.92
C THR A 285 12.08 12.03 19.07
N THR A 286 13.27 11.89 18.51
CA THR A 286 13.88 12.85 17.58
C THR A 286 14.40 12.09 16.36
N LEU A 287 14.15 12.65 15.18
CA LEU A 287 14.56 12.12 13.89
C LEU A 287 15.52 13.11 13.24
N ILE A 288 16.66 12.62 12.77
CA ILE A 288 17.67 13.42 12.07
C ILE A 288 17.71 12.92 10.64
N TYR A 289 17.47 13.83 9.70
CA TYR A 289 17.55 13.56 8.27
C TYR A 289 18.84 14.11 7.68
N SER A 290 19.36 13.41 6.67
CA SER A 290 20.49 13.88 5.88
C SER A 290 20.07 15.12 5.06
N PRO A 291 20.79 16.25 5.16
CA PRO A 291 20.43 17.47 4.44
C PRO A 291 20.60 17.34 2.91
N GLU A 292 21.40 16.39 2.42
CA GLU A 292 21.70 16.24 0.99
C GLU A 292 20.59 15.50 0.23
N ASP A 293 19.98 14.50 0.87
CA ASP A 293 19.04 13.56 0.24
C ASP A 293 17.75 13.31 1.05
N GLY A 294 17.59 13.93 2.22
CA GLY A 294 16.38 13.84 3.05
C GLY A 294 16.15 12.46 3.67
N ARG A 295 17.14 11.57 3.65
CA ARG A 295 17.04 10.21 4.21
C ARG A 295 17.20 10.23 5.73
N LEU A 296 16.47 9.35 6.42
CA LEU A 296 16.55 9.24 7.88
C LEU A 296 17.93 8.71 8.30
N ALA A 297 18.77 9.55 8.90
CA ALA A 297 20.09 9.17 9.37
C ALA A 297 20.04 8.59 10.79
N GLU A 298 19.25 9.21 11.68
CA GLU A 298 19.16 8.79 13.08
C GLU A 298 17.73 8.89 13.62
N ARG A 299 17.35 7.94 14.47
CA ARG A 299 16.13 7.96 15.28
C ARG A 299 16.50 7.71 16.74
N GLN A 300 16.20 8.64 17.62
CA GLN A 300 16.53 8.54 19.04
C GLN A 300 15.30 8.74 19.90
N ALA A 301 15.04 7.79 20.81
CA ALA A 301 13.98 7.88 21.81
C ALA A 301 14.60 8.02 23.20
N LEU A 302 14.30 9.11 23.90
CA LEU A 302 14.79 9.39 25.25
C LEU A 302 13.66 9.55 26.25
N ARG A 303 13.91 9.15 27.48
CA ARG A 303 13.04 9.43 28.62
C ARG A 303 13.86 9.89 29.80
N SER A 304 13.55 11.07 30.34
CA SER A 304 14.27 11.65 31.49
C SER A 304 15.80 11.63 31.31
N GLY A 305 16.28 11.89 30.09
CA GLY A 305 17.71 11.87 29.73
C GLY A 305 18.31 10.49 29.46
N GLN A 306 17.59 9.39 29.71
CA GLN A 306 18.04 8.04 29.38
C GLN A 306 17.62 7.65 27.95
N VAL A 307 18.56 7.12 27.18
CA VAL A 307 18.30 6.63 25.82
C VAL A 307 17.63 5.27 25.90
N GLN A 308 16.42 5.17 25.36
CA GLN A 308 15.64 3.92 25.29
C GLN A 308 15.92 3.17 23.97
N GLN A 309 16.15 3.92 22.89
CA GLN A 309 16.48 3.41 21.57
C GLN A 309 17.27 4.49 20.81
N HIS A 310 18.26 4.08 20.02
CA HIS A 310 19.01 4.99 19.15
C HIS A 310 19.42 4.29 17.86
N LEU A 311 18.55 4.33 16.86
CA LEU A 311 18.80 3.71 15.56
C LEU A 311 19.61 4.66 14.67
N ARG A 312 20.70 4.15 14.10
CA ARG A 312 21.52 4.86 13.10
C ARG A 312 21.56 4.08 11.80
N TYR A 313 21.37 4.79 10.70
CA TYR A 313 21.27 4.22 9.36
C TYR A 313 22.45 4.66 8.50
N VAL A 314 23.00 3.71 7.75
CA VAL A 314 23.96 4.00 6.68
C VAL A 314 23.38 3.50 5.37
N TYR A 315 23.50 4.31 4.32
CA TYR A 315 22.94 4.02 3.01
C TYR A 315 24.05 3.96 1.95
N ASP A 316 23.78 3.23 0.87
CA ASP A 316 24.53 3.40 -0.37
C ASP A 316 24.00 4.62 -1.17
N PRO A 317 24.66 5.01 -2.27
CA PRO A 317 24.20 6.13 -3.09
C PRO A 317 22.79 5.96 -3.69
N MET A 318 22.30 4.74 -3.82
CA MET A 318 20.97 4.40 -4.35
C MET A 318 19.89 4.34 -3.27
N GLY A 319 20.29 4.47 -2.00
CA GLY A 319 19.43 4.48 -0.83
C GLY A 319 19.18 3.11 -0.23
N ASN A 320 19.91 2.06 -0.65
CA ASN A 320 19.81 0.79 0.04
C ASN A 320 20.46 0.89 1.42
N VAL A 321 19.81 0.33 2.43
CA VAL A 321 20.31 0.36 3.81
C VAL A 321 21.51 -0.60 3.94
N LEU A 322 22.71 -0.07 4.20
CA LEU A 322 23.93 -0.85 4.39
C LEU A 322 24.13 -1.30 5.84
N SER A 323 23.65 -0.53 6.81
CA SER A 323 23.64 -0.95 8.21
C SER A 323 22.61 -0.23 9.05
N ILE A 324 22.16 -0.91 10.11
CA ILE A 324 21.32 -0.37 11.17
C ILE A 324 22.01 -0.68 12.50
N GLU A 325 22.37 0.34 13.27
CA GLU A 325 22.95 0.21 14.61
C GLU A 325 21.94 0.70 15.65
N ASP A 326 21.68 -0.08 16.71
CA ASP A 326 21.02 0.44 17.91
C ASP A 326 22.07 0.86 18.95
N ALA A 327 22.51 2.11 18.86
CA ALA A 327 23.55 2.70 19.71
C ALA A 327 23.11 2.86 21.18
N ALA A 328 21.84 2.58 21.51
CA ALA A 328 21.37 2.51 22.88
C ALA A 328 21.82 1.22 23.59
N LEU A 329 22.18 0.18 22.84
CA LEU A 329 22.59 -1.10 23.39
C LEU A 329 24.12 -1.15 23.58
N ALA A 330 24.56 -1.75 24.68
CA ALA A 330 25.98 -2.01 24.91
C ALA A 330 26.46 -3.23 24.11
N VAL A 331 27.74 -3.24 23.75
CA VAL A 331 28.44 -4.43 23.23
C VAL A 331 28.36 -5.54 24.27
N ARG A 332 27.96 -6.74 23.84
CA ARG A 332 27.86 -7.92 24.71
C ARG A 332 28.94 -8.93 24.37
N TYR A 333 29.31 -9.74 25.36
CA TYR A 333 30.23 -10.85 25.19
C TYR A 333 29.55 -12.12 25.66
N PHE A 334 29.39 -13.08 24.76
CA PHE A 334 28.77 -14.38 25.06
C PHE A 334 29.40 -15.46 24.18
N ALA A 335 29.61 -16.66 24.75
CA ALA A 335 30.22 -17.80 24.06
C ALA A 335 31.50 -17.45 23.26
N ASN A 336 32.40 -16.64 23.85
CA ASN A 336 33.63 -16.13 23.22
C ASN A 336 33.43 -15.29 21.95
N GLN A 337 32.23 -14.76 21.72
CA GLN A 337 31.93 -13.80 20.66
C GLN A 337 31.78 -12.40 21.24
N ARG A 338 32.24 -11.39 20.49
CA ARG A 338 31.85 -10.00 20.67
C ARG A 338 30.60 -9.76 19.82
N ILE A 339 29.51 -9.31 20.45
CA ILE A 339 28.24 -9.00 19.80
C ILE A 339 28.04 -7.49 19.83
N ASP A 340 28.24 -6.84 18.68
CA ASP A 340 27.93 -5.44 18.49
C ASP A 340 26.44 -5.30 18.07
N PRO A 341 25.71 -4.27 18.54
CA PRO A 341 24.28 -4.08 18.25
C PRO A 341 24.04 -3.49 16.85
N ILE A 342 24.71 -4.04 15.84
CA ILE A 342 24.69 -3.56 14.47
C ILE A 342 24.36 -4.69 13.50
N SER A 343 23.39 -4.44 12.64
CA SER A 343 23.09 -5.28 11.48
C SER A 343 23.68 -4.67 10.22
N ARG A 344 24.23 -5.50 9.33
CA ARG A 344 24.87 -5.07 8.08
C ARG A 344 24.33 -5.84 6.90
N PHE A 345 24.27 -5.19 5.75
CA PHE A 345 23.57 -5.70 4.58
C PHE A 345 24.40 -5.47 3.31
N VAL A 346 24.33 -6.44 2.39
CA VAL A 346 25.00 -6.38 1.09
C VAL A 346 23.99 -6.77 0.02
N TYR A 347 24.02 -6.03 -1.09
CA TYR A 347 23.11 -6.20 -2.20
C TYR A 347 23.86 -6.63 -3.47
N ASP A 348 23.17 -7.31 -4.38
CA ASP A 348 23.63 -7.45 -5.76
C ASP A 348 23.41 -6.14 -6.55
N SER A 349 23.86 -6.09 -7.80
CA SER A 349 23.70 -4.89 -8.65
C SER A 349 22.27 -4.66 -9.15
N LEU A 350 21.31 -5.51 -8.79
CA LEU A 350 19.87 -5.29 -8.95
C LEU A 350 19.21 -4.85 -7.64
N TYR A 351 20.02 -4.62 -6.61
CA TYR A 351 19.62 -4.24 -5.27
C TYR A 351 18.79 -5.31 -4.53
N GLN A 352 18.98 -6.59 -4.87
CA GLN A 352 18.45 -7.71 -4.09
C GLN A 352 19.40 -8.00 -2.92
N LEU A 353 18.86 -8.24 -1.72
CA LEU A 353 19.66 -8.52 -0.54
C LEU A 353 20.37 -9.88 -0.66
N ILE A 354 21.69 -9.91 -0.76
CA ILE A 354 22.47 -11.17 -0.93
C ILE A 354 23.19 -11.60 0.35
N LYS A 355 23.38 -10.70 1.31
CA LYS A 355 23.98 -11.03 2.61
C LYS A 355 23.45 -10.11 3.71
N ALA A 356 23.20 -10.68 4.88
CA ALA A 356 22.91 -9.95 6.10
C ALA A 356 23.72 -10.54 7.27
N THR A 357 24.21 -9.68 8.16
CA THR A 357 24.79 -10.08 9.45
C THR A 357 24.14 -9.29 10.56
N GLY A 358 24.03 -9.85 11.75
CA GLY A 358 23.51 -9.17 12.93
C GLY A 358 23.63 -10.06 14.16
N TRP A 359 22.71 -9.89 15.09
CA TRP A 359 22.66 -10.65 16.33
C TRP A 359 21.28 -11.25 16.57
N GLU A 360 21.24 -12.36 17.30
CA GLU A 360 20.05 -13.17 17.52
C GLU A 360 20.07 -13.80 18.93
N ALA A 361 18.96 -14.41 19.32
CA ALA A 361 18.90 -15.23 20.53
C ALA A 361 19.84 -16.46 20.42
N GLY A 362 20.53 -16.79 21.50
CA GLY A 362 21.48 -17.90 21.60
C GLY A 362 20.82 -19.28 21.81
N SER A 363 19.50 -19.32 21.97
CA SER A 363 18.67 -20.53 22.00
C SER A 363 17.42 -20.31 21.16
N ALA A 364 16.81 -21.39 20.65
CA ALA A 364 15.67 -21.31 19.74
C ALA A 364 14.58 -20.37 20.27
N ASN A 365 14.29 -19.29 19.53
CA ASN A 365 13.28 -18.32 19.92
C ASN A 365 11.89 -18.90 19.61
N GLN A 366 11.22 -19.48 20.62
CA GLN A 366 9.92 -20.13 20.49
C GLN A 366 8.72 -19.15 20.56
N GLY A 367 8.94 -17.86 20.27
CA GLY A 367 7.89 -16.83 20.36
C GLY A 367 7.65 -16.33 21.78
N PRO A 368 6.46 -15.79 22.13
CA PRO A 368 6.18 -15.23 23.46
C PRO A 368 6.44 -16.20 24.62
N ASP A 369 6.33 -17.52 24.40
CA ASP A 369 6.60 -18.53 25.42
C ASP A 369 8.08 -18.64 25.80
N SER A 370 9.00 -18.17 24.94
CA SER A 370 10.44 -18.12 25.23
C SER A 370 10.83 -17.00 26.22
N LEU A 371 9.89 -16.11 26.56
CA LEU A 371 10.12 -14.91 27.37
C LEU A 371 10.25 -15.17 28.88
N ARG A 372 10.11 -16.42 29.34
CA ARG A 372 10.14 -16.76 30.77
C ARG A 372 11.55 -16.84 31.39
N GLN A 373 12.61 -16.61 30.63
CA GLN A 373 13.98 -16.70 31.16
C GLN A 373 14.50 -15.35 31.66
N ASN A 374 14.36 -15.12 32.96
CA ASN A 374 15.03 -14.04 33.70
C ASN A 374 16.52 -14.36 33.88
N GLY A 375 17.33 -14.01 32.88
CA GLY A 375 18.79 -13.98 32.90
C GLY A 375 19.31 -13.11 31.75
N PRO A 376 20.61 -12.73 31.68
CA PRO A 376 21.14 -12.07 30.50
C PRO A 376 20.96 -13.04 29.33
N ALA A 377 19.98 -12.77 28.47
CA ALA A 377 19.60 -13.67 27.40
C ALA A 377 20.85 -14.00 26.58
N ALA A 378 21.14 -15.30 26.43
CA ALA A 378 22.18 -15.77 25.54
C ALA A 378 21.93 -15.12 24.16
N VAL A 379 22.96 -14.50 23.58
CA VAL A 379 22.90 -13.91 22.25
C VAL A 379 24.10 -14.39 21.44
N SER A 380 23.92 -14.52 20.12
CA SER A 380 24.98 -14.90 19.19
C SER A 380 24.97 -13.95 18.00
N ASN A 381 26.09 -13.83 17.31
CA ASN A 381 26.10 -13.27 15.96
C ASN A 381 25.49 -14.26 14.97
N TYR A 382 24.90 -13.74 13.89
CA TYR A 382 24.44 -14.52 12.76
C TYR A 382 24.94 -13.96 11.43
N GLN A 383 24.97 -14.82 10.41
CA GLN A 383 25.12 -14.47 9.01
C GLN A 383 24.07 -15.20 8.17
N GLN A 384 23.30 -14.46 7.37
CA GLN A 384 22.41 -14.97 6.34
C GLN A 384 22.98 -14.64 4.95
N THR A 385 22.99 -15.63 4.05
CA THR A 385 23.36 -15.46 2.65
C THR A 385 22.21 -15.95 1.77
N TYR A 386 21.79 -15.12 0.81
CA TYR A 386 20.63 -15.38 -0.04
C TYR A 386 21.08 -15.63 -1.48
N ARG A 387 20.47 -16.61 -2.14
CA ARG A 387 20.62 -16.85 -3.58
C ARG A 387 19.28 -16.85 -4.27
N TYR A 388 19.20 -16.07 -5.34
CA TYR A 388 18.02 -15.96 -6.19
C TYR A 388 18.27 -16.55 -7.58
N ASP A 389 17.21 -17.01 -8.24
CA ASP A 389 17.23 -17.32 -9.67
C ASP A 389 17.09 -16.05 -10.54
N GLU A 390 17.10 -16.24 -11.86
CA GLU A 390 16.87 -15.21 -12.88
C GLU A 390 15.51 -14.48 -12.73
N GLY A 391 14.50 -15.12 -12.14
CA GLY A 391 13.14 -14.60 -11.95
C GLY A 391 12.92 -13.97 -10.56
N GLY A 392 13.96 -13.89 -9.73
CA GLY A 392 13.89 -13.33 -8.38
C GLY A 392 13.33 -14.29 -7.34
N ASN A 393 13.22 -15.58 -7.61
CA ASN A 393 12.84 -16.57 -6.61
C ASN A 393 14.02 -16.88 -5.70
N LEU A 394 13.83 -16.79 -4.37
CA LEU A 394 14.80 -17.32 -3.41
C LEU A 394 14.93 -18.84 -3.64
N LEU A 395 16.17 -19.32 -3.83
CA LEU A 395 16.53 -20.73 -3.97
C LEU A 395 17.25 -21.28 -2.74
N THR A 396 18.07 -20.44 -2.11
CA THR A 396 18.87 -20.86 -0.95
C THR A 396 18.98 -19.71 0.04
N LEU A 397 18.70 -20.01 1.30
CA LEU A 397 19.07 -19.22 2.45
C LEU A 397 20.05 -20.05 3.29
N VAL A 398 21.30 -19.61 3.33
CA VAL A 398 22.28 -20.17 4.28
C VAL A 398 22.25 -19.31 5.53
N HIS A 399 22.00 -19.91 6.69
CA HIS A 399 22.06 -19.25 7.98
C HIS A 399 23.17 -19.88 8.83
N VAL A 400 24.09 -19.04 9.31
CA VAL A 400 25.17 -19.43 10.22
C VAL A 400 24.99 -18.64 11.50
N GLY A 401 24.58 -19.30 12.58
CA GLY A 401 24.22 -18.69 13.85
C GLY A 401 23.94 -19.75 14.91
N ALA A 402 23.40 -19.33 16.06
CA ALA A 402 22.85 -20.22 17.08
C ALA A 402 21.47 -20.79 16.68
N GLN A 403 20.74 -20.08 15.83
CA GLN A 403 19.48 -20.53 15.24
C GLN A 403 19.70 -21.39 13.98
N ASN A 404 18.65 -22.08 13.53
CA ASN A 404 18.68 -22.83 12.26
C ASN A 404 17.52 -22.41 11.34
N HIS A 405 17.71 -21.28 10.65
CA HIS A 405 16.77 -20.78 9.63
C HIS A 405 17.21 -21.14 8.20
N GLY A 406 18.27 -21.92 8.04
CA GLY A 406 18.78 -22.31 6.73
C GLY A 406 17.76 -23.16 5.97
N ARG A 407 17.61 -22.90 4.68
CA ARG A 407 16.66 -23.63 3.81
C ARG A 407 17.04 -23.55 2.35
N GLU A 408 16.58 -24.57 1.63
CA GLU A 408 16.60 -24.62 0.18
C GLU A 408 15.16 -24.68 -0.32
N THR A 409 14.93 -24.06 -1.47
CA THR A 409 13.63 -23.95 -2.12
C THR A 409 13.79 -24.26 -3.60
N GLN A 410 12.81 -24.97 -4.15
CA GLN A 410 12.74 -25.28 -5.57
C GLN A 410 11.61 -24.46 -6.19
N ALA A 411 11.94 -23.68 -7.21
CA ALA A 411 10.94 -23.03 -8.06
C ALA A 411 10.40 -24.03 -9.08
N ALA A 412 9.10 -23.93 -9.37
CA ALA A 412 8.46 -24.66 -10.45
C ALA A 412 9.13 -24.30 -11.78
N ARG A 413 9.18 -25.27 -12.69
CA ARG A 413 9.83 -25.09 -14.00
C ARG A 413 9.25 -23.90 -14.77
N TYR A 414 7.93 -23.72 -14.76
CA TYR A 414 7.24 -22.73 -15.61
C TYR A 414 6.54 -21.60 -14.86
N SER A 415 6.67 -21.51 -13.54
CA SER A 415 6.07 -20.43 -12.73
C SER A 415 6.98 -20.06 -11.56
N ASN A 416 6.62 -19.03 -10.80
CA ASN A 416 7.35 -18.55 -9.63
C ASN A 416 6.85 -19.16 -8.31
N ARG A 417 5.98 -20.18 -8.42
CA ARG A 417 5.60 -21.05 -7.29
C ARG A 417 6.83 -21.77 -6.79
N CYS A 418 7.02 -21.82 -5.48
CA CYS A 418 8.16 -22.51 -4.88
C CYS A 418 7.73 -23.30 -3.66
N LEU A 419 8.40 -24.43 -3.43
CA LEU A 419 8.31 -25.22 -2.21
C LEU A 419 9.69 -25.43 -1.58
N PRO A 420 9.76 -25.54 -0.24
CA PRO A 420 11.01 -25.86 0.44
C PRO A 420 11.40 -27.33 0.23
N TYR A 421 12.69 -27.61 0.32
CA TYR A 421 13.22 -28.97 0.37
C TYR A 421 12.73 -29.66 1.65
N ARG A 422 12.39 -30.95 1.54
CA ARG A 422 11.96 -31.79 2.68
C ARG A 422 13.06 -32.80 2.97
N ASN A 423 13.66 -32.74 4.16
CA ASN A 423 14.76 -33.63 4.58
C ASN A 423 15.92 -33.69 3.57
N GLY A 424 16.28 -32.56 2.97
CA GLY A 424 17.35 -32.46 1.97
C GLY A 424 16.95 -32.93 0.56
N VAL A 425 15.69 -33.29 0.34
CA VAL A 425 15.17 -33.70 -0.97
C VAL A 425 14.40 -32.54 -1.61
N PRO A 426 14.71 -32.13 -2.86
CA PRO A 426 13.92 -31.14 -3.59
C PRO A 426 12.53 -31.70 -3.88
N PRO A 427 11.48 -30.87 -3.80
CA PRO A 427 10.16 -31.26 -4.26
C PRO A 427 10.16 -31.42 -5.79
N THR A 428 9.40 -32.40 -6.26
CA THR A 428 9.11 -32.66 -7.67
C THR A 428 8.14 -31.60 -8.24
N GLU A 429 8.05 -31.50 -9.56
CA GLU A 429 7.08 -30.60 -10.21
C GLU A 429 5.63 -30.96 -9.85
N ASP A 430 5.32 -32.24 -9.67
CA ASP A 430 3.97 -32.70 -9.29
C ASP A 430 3.65 -32.31 -7.84
N GLU A 431 4.62 -32.36 -6.92
CA GLU A 431 4.46 -31.86 -5.55
C GLU A 431 4.26 -30.35 -5.52
N ILE A 432 5.02 -29.59 -6.31
CA ILE A 432 4.81 -28.13 -6.42
C ILE A 432 3.45 -27.83 -7.06
N ALA A 433 3.04 -28.56 -8.09
CA ALA A 433 1.74 -28.37 -8.71
C ALA A 433 0.59 -28.68 -7.74
N ALA A 434 0.68 -29.76 -6.95
CA ALA A 434 -0.33 -30.15 -5.97
C ALA A 434 -0.45 -29.17 -4.79
N ALA A 435 0.64 -28.50 -4.43
CA ALA A 435 0.67 -27.54 -3.33
C ALA A 435 0.02 -26.18 -3.65
N PHE A 436 -0.42 -25.94 -4.89
CA PHE A 436 -1.06 -24.69 -5.28
C PHE A 436 -2.32 -24.95 -6.09
N ASP A 437 -3.35 -24.14 -5.87
CA ASP A 437 -4.55 -24.23 -6.69
C ASP A 437 -4.32 -23.65 -8.11
N ALA A 438 -5.37 -23.76 -8.94
CA ALA A 438 -5.33 -23.27 -10.31
C ALA A 438 -5.18 -21.74 -10.41
N ARG A 439 -5.38 -20.99 -9.32
CA ARG A 439 -5.17 -19.54 -9.22
C ARG A 439 -3.88 -19.17 -8.51
N GLY A 440 -3.05 -20.16 -8.18
CA GLY A 440 -1.75 -19.96 -7.57
C GLY A 440 -1.79 -19.69 -6.08
N ASN A 441 -2.92 -19.92 -5.42
CA ASN A 441 -2.97 -19.85 -3.97
C ASN A 441 -2.33 -21.09 -3.38
N CYS A 442 -1.46 -20.93 -2.39
CA CYS A 442 -0.81 -22.07 -1.74
C CYS A 442 -1.81 -22.88 -0.90
N LEU A 443 -1.93 -24.18 -1.16
CA LEU A 443 -2.80 -25.12 -0.44
C LEU A 443 -2.06 -25.85 0.69
N GLU A 444 -0.76 -26.11 0.51
CA GLU A 444 0.05 -26.80 1.52
C GLU A 444 1.52 -26.35 1.41
N LEU A 445 2.07 -25.83 2.50
CA LEU A 445 3.47 -25.35 2.53
C LEU A 445 4.43 -26.42 3.06
N TYR A 446 3.99 -27.16 4.08
CA TYR A 446 4.69 -28.23 4.77
C TYR A 446 3.64 -29.31 5.12
N ALA A 447 4.07 -30.57 5.21
CA ALA A 447 3.19 -31.68 5.54
C ALA A 447 2.38 -31.40 6.82
N GLY A 448 1.05 -31.44 6.72
CA GLY A 448 0.12 -31.28 7.84
C GLY A 448 -0.36 -29.85 8.14
N ARG A 449 -0.03 -28.85 7.31
CA ARG A 449 -0.64 -27.51 7.36
C ARG A 449 -1.36 -27.17 6.07
N PHE A 450 -2.69 -27.24 6.10
CA PHE A 450 -3.55 -26.99 4.96
C PHE A 450 -4.13 -25.58 4.97
N LEU A 451 -4.15 -24.95 3.82
CA LEU A 451 -4.66 -23.60 3.59
C LEU A 451 -5.87 -23.68 2.67
N VAL A 452 -6.98 -23.08 3.10
CA VAL A 452 -8.22 -22.98 2.34
C VAL A 452 -8.43 -21.54 1.91
N TRP A 453 -8.86 -21.35 0.67
CA TRP A 453 -9.07 -20.04 0.06
C TRP A 453 -10.53 -19.91 -0.37
N ASP A 454 -11.12 -18.75 -0.16
CA ASP A 454 -12.48 -18.47 -0.62
C ASP A 454 -12.53 -18.20 -2.14
N SER A 455 -13.74 -17.98 -2.67
CA SER A 455 -14.02 -17.62 -4.07
C SER A 455 -13.30 -16.35 -4.52
N ARG A 456 -12.93 -15.46 -3.60
CA ARG A 456 -12.22 -14.19 -3.88
C ARG A 456 -10.70 -14.33 -3.83
N ASN A 457 -10.18 -15.54 -3.63
CA ASN A 457 -8.75 -15.81 -3.46
C ASN A 457 -8.18 -15.18 -2.17
N GLN A 458 -9.00 -15.11 -1.12
CA GLN A 458 -8.57 -14.68 0.22
C GLN A 458 -8.43 -15.91 1.11
N LEU A 459 -7.45 -15.90 2.02
CA LEU A 459 -7.19 -17.03 2.91
C LEU A 459 -8.35 -17.17 3.90
N SER A 460 -9.15 -18.23 3.78
CA SER A 460 -10.34 -18.42 4.61
C SER A 460 -10.06 -19.28 5.85
N SER A 461 -9.16 -20.26 5.75
CA SER A 461 -8.79 -21.12 6.88
C SER A 461 -7.35 -21.63 6.80
N VAL A 462 -6.74 -21.86 7.96
CA VAL A 462 -5.47 -22.58 8.12
C VAL A 462 -5.67 -23.69 9.15
N THR A 463 -5.51 -24.94 8.73
CA THR A 463 -5.40 -26.09 9.63
C THR A 463 -3.98 -26.17 10.16
N SER A 464 -3.82 -26.07 11.47
CA SER A 464 -2.52 -26.10 12.15
C SER A 464 -2.13 -27.49 12.64
N ILE A 465 -3.11 -28.30 13.09
CA ILE A 465 -2.93 -29.69 13.51
C ILE A 465 -4.16 -30.48 13.05
N GLU A 466 -3.94 -31.47 12.19
CA GLU A 466 -4.95 -32.44 11.77
C GLU A 466 -5.12 -33.54 12.83
N ARG A 467 -6.37 -33.98 13.08
CA ARG A 467 -6.68 -35.10 13.96
C ARG A 467 -7.60 -36.11 13.28
N ASP A 468 -7.41 -37.39 13.58
CA ASP A 468 -8.25 -38.49 13.08
C ASP A 468 -9.76 -38.32 13.37
N SER A 469 -10.10 -37.49 14.37
CA SER A 469 -11.49 -37.16 14.71
C SER A 469 -12.16 -36.15 13.77
N GLY A 470 -11.40 -35.48 12.89
CA GLY A 470 -11.85 -34.35 12.07
C GLY A 470 -12.03 -33.04 12.85
N LEU A 471 -11.71 -33.02 14.15
CA LEU A 471 -11.68 -31.82 14.97
C LEU A 471 -10.25 -31.27 15.00
N ASP A 472 -9.94 -30.47 13.99
CA ASP A 472 -8.61 -29.90 13.82
C ASP A 472 -8.41 -28.63 14.65
N ASP A 473 -7.15 -28.33 14.95
CA ASP A 473 -6.79 -26.98 15.39
C ASP A 473 -6.75 -26.08 14.15
N SER A 474 -7.52 -25.00 14.14
CA SER A 474 -7.68 -24.14 12.97
C SER A 474 -7.75 -22.66 13.31
N GLU A 475 -7.38 -21.82 12.34
CA GLU A 475 -7.70 -20.39 12.31
C GLU A 475 -8.53 -20.09 11.06
N VAL A 476 -9.69 -19.47 11.26
CA VAL A 476 -10.63 -19.07 10.22
C VAL A 476 -10.69 -17.54 10.16
N TYR A 477 -10.79 -16.99 8.95
CA TYR A 477 -10.81 -15.55 8.70
C TYR A 477 -12.03 -15.17 7.86
N ALA A 478 -12.61 -14.00 8.15
CA ALA A 478 -13.69 -13.44 7.36
C ALA A 478 -13.39 -11.98 6.99
N TYR A 479 -13.81 -11.61 5.78
CA TYR A 479 -13.48 -10.34 5.14
C TYR A 479 -14.76 -9.55 4.81
N ASP A 480 -14.69 -8.24 4.86
CA ASP A 480 -15.77 -7.37 4.36
C ASP A 480 -15.82 -7.35 2.83
N GLY A 481 -16.80 -6.64 2.26
CA GLY A 481 -16.95 -6.53 0.80
C GLY A 481 -15.75 -5.86 0.10
N GLY A 482 -14.93 -5.09 0.84
CA GLY A 482 -13.68 -4.49 0.35
C GLY A 482 -12.46 -5.42 0.43
N GLY A 483 -12.64 -6.62 0.98
CA GLY A 483 -11.60 -7.62 1.16
C GLY A 483 -10.73 -7.43 2.39
N GLN A 484 -11.14 -6.58 3.35
CA GLN A 484 -10.41 -6.36 4.60
C GLN A 484 -10.90 -7.32 5.68
N ARG A 485 -9.97 -7.88 6.46
CA ARG A 485 -10.30 -8.83 7.54
C ARG A 485 -11.04 -8.11 8.65
N VAL A 486 -12.27 -8.56 8.92
CA VAL A 486 -13.13 -8.01 9.99
C VAL A 486 -13.41 -9.01 11.11
N ARG A 487 -13.05 -10.29 10.91
CA ARG A 487 -13.17 -11.35 11.92
C ARG A 487 -12.04 -12.38 11.79
N LYS A 488 -11.55 -12.87 12.92
CA LYS A 488 -10.63 -14.01 13.04
C LYS A 488 -11.10 -14.92 14.17
N LEU A 489 -11.20 -16.21 13.92
CA LEU A 489 -11.59 -17.23 14.89
C LEU A 489 -10.53 -18.32 14.95
N ARG A 490 -9.95 -18.55 16.12
CA ARG A 490 -9.03 -19.65 16.37
C ARG A 490 -9.73 -20.71 17.21
N THR A 491 -9.65 -21.96 16.78
CA THR A 491 -10.20 -23.10 17.52
C THR A 491 -9.08 -24.08 17.85
N LEU A 492 -8.97 -24.46 19.12
CA LEU A 492 -8.05 -25.49 19.61
C LEU A 492 -8.85 -26.63 20.26
N GLN A 493 -8.44 -27.87 20.04
CA GLN A 493 -9.07 -29.03 20.66
C GLN A 493 -8.21 -29.58 21.79
N THR A 494 -8.78 -29.65 22.99
CA THR A 494 -8.12 -30.19 24.19
C THR A 494 -9.00 -31.28 24.82
N GLY A 495 -8.65 -32.55 24.62
CA GLY A 495 -9.44 -33.68 25.12
C GLY A 495 -10.88 -33.66 24.57
N ALA A 496 -11.88 -33.54 25.46
CA ALA A 496 -13.30 -33.48 25.09
C ALA A 496 -13.86 -32.05 24.90
N ARG A 497 -13.01 -31.01 24.87
CA ARG A 497 -13.44 -29.59 24.77
C ARG A 497 -12.80 -28.88 23.58
N SER A 498 -13.60 -28.10 22.87
CA SER A 498 -13.15 -27.11 21.89
C SER A 498 -13.02 -25.75 22.55
N LEU A 499 -11.84 -25.15 22.45
CA LEU A 499 -11.51 -23.82 22.96
C LEU A 499 -11.47 -22.85 21.79
N ALA A 500 -12.10 -21.68 21.92
CA ALA A 500 -12.24 -20.72 20.84
C ALA A 500 -11.79 -19.33 21.26
N ALA A 501 -10.95 -18.69 20.45
CA ALA A 501 -10.54 -17.30 20.61
C ALA A 501 -10.96 -16.50 19.36
N GLU A 502 -11.76 -15.47 19.56
CA GLU A 502 -12.30 -14.62 18.50
C GLU A 502 -11.71 -13.21 18.58
N VAL A 503 -11.42 -12.63 17.41
CA VAL A 503 -11.07 -11.23 17.25
C VAL A 503 -12.01 -10.60 16.22
N ARG A 504 -12.69 -9.53 16.61
CA ARG A 504 -13.48 -8.66 15.71
C ARG A 504 -12.75 -7.35 15.51
N TYR A 505 -12.50 -6.99 14.25
CA TYR A 505 -11.79 -5.76 13.89
C TYR A 505 -12.80 -4.66 13.52
N LEU A 506 -12.77 -3.57 14.27
CA LEU A 506 -13.65 -2.41 14.15
C LEU A 506 -12.79 -1.13 14.07
N PRO A 507 -13.34 0.03 13.64
CA PRO A 507 -12.55 1.25 13.55
C PRO A 507 -11.93 1.66 14.89
N GLY A 508 -10.60 1.64 14.95
CA GLY A 508 -9.85 2.01 16.16
C GLY A 508 -10.00 1.03 17.33
N LEU A 509 -10.59 -0.15 17.13
CA LEU A 509 -10.92 -1.09 18.20
C LEU A 509 -10.86 -2.54 17.72
N GLU A 510 -10.18 -3.40 18.48
CA GLU A 510 -10.31 -4.85 18.36
C GLU A 510 -11.07 -5.37 19.57
N LEU A 511 -12.09 -6.19 19.35
CA LEU A 511 -12.77 -6.92 20.43
C LEU A 511 -12.25 -8.35 20.43
N ARG A 512 -11.64 -8.76 21.54
CA ARG A 512 -11.02 -10.08 21.72
C ARG A 512 -11.77 -10.84 22.79
N ALA A 513 -12.20 -12.05 22.47
CA ALA A 513 -12.86 -12.94 23.42
C ALA A 513 -12.20 -14.31 23.38
N ASP A 514 -11.91 -14.91 24.53
CA ASP A 514 -11.31 -16.24 24.63
C ASP A 514 -12.13 -17.12 25.57
N SER A 515 -12.79 -18.15 25.02
CA SER A 515 -13.65 -19.05 25.78
C SER A 515 -12.87 -20.01 26.70
N SER A 516 -11.55 -20.16 26.50
CA SER A 516 -10.70 -20.98 27.36
C SER A 516 -10.39 -20.33 28.70
N THR A 517 -10.23 -19.01 28.70
CA THR A 517 -9.91 -18.19 29.88
C THR A 517 -11.12 -17.44 30.40
N GLY A 518 -12.17 -17.29 29.60
CA GLY A 518 -13.29 -16.38 29.87
C GLY A 518 -12.92 -14.90 29.69
N GLU A 519 -11.81 -14.62 29.01
CA GLU A 519 -11.32 -13.26 28.78
C GLU A 519 -12.23 -12.51 27.79
N SER A 520 -12.60 -11.28 28.14
CA SER A 520 -13.16 -10.28 27.23
C SER A 520 -12.31 -9.01 27.28
N LEU A 521 -11.67 -8.66 26.17
CA LEU A 521 -10.67 -7.61 26.06
C LEU A 521 -10.96 -6.68 24.89
N GLN A 522 -10.98 -5.39 25.17
CA GLN A 522 -10.91 -4.32 24.19
C GLN A 522 -9.43 -3.96 23.95
N VAL A 523 -9.00 -3.99 22.68
CA VAL A 523 -7.72 -3.41 22.27
C VAL A 523 -7.99 -2.15 21.47
N ILE A 524 -7.91 -1.01 22.14
CA ILE A 524 -8.15 0.29 21.53
C ILE A 524 -6.86 0.71 20.82
N THR A 525 -6.98 1.00 19.53
CA THR A 525 -5.85 1.41 18.69
C THR A 525 -5.96 2.89 18.39
N ALA A 526 -4.95 3.64 18.82
CA ALA A 526 -4.81 5.05 18.54
C ALA A 526 -3.49 5.30 17.80
N GLN A 527 -3.55 6.10 16.74
CA GLN A 527 -2.35 6.51 16.03
C GLN A 527 -1.76 7.73 16.74
N GLY A 528 -0.46 7.69 17.03
CA GLY A 528 0.32 8.90 17.30
C GLY A 528 0.79 9.55 16.00
N GLY A 529 1.82 10.38 16.05
CA GLY A 529 2.51 10.85 14.84
C GLY A 529 3.47 9.79 14.30
N LEU A 530 4.48 9.44 15.10
CA LEU A 530 5.51 8.44 14.79
C LEU A 530 5.21 7.06 15.34
N ASN A 531 4.56 7.03 16.50
CA ASN A 531 4.38 5.82 17.30
C ASN A 531 2.90 5.47 17.33
N SER A 532 2.56 4.18 17.41
CA SER A 532 1.19 3.75 17.68
C SER A 532 1.01 3.48 19.17
N VAL A 533 -0.18 3.75 19.68
CA VAL A 533 -0.55 3.44 21.07
C VAL A 533 -1.68 2.42 21.06
N ARG A 534 -1.46 1.31 21.74
CA ARG A 534 -2.49 0.29 22.00
C ARG A 534 -2.86 0.30 23.47
N ILE A 535 -4.14 0.28 23.78
CA ILE A 535 -4.65 0.26 25.14
C ILE A 535 -5.40 -1.06 25.35
N LEU A 536 -5.00 -1.81 26.36
CA LEU A 536 -5.65 -3.06 26.77
C LEU A 536 -6.64 -2.74 27.89
N HIS A 537 -7.93 -2.86 27.59
CA HIS A 537 -9.02 -2.65 28.54
C HIS A 537 -9.84 -3.94 28.64
N TRP A 538 -9.73 -4.64 29.76
CA TRP A 538 -10.51 -5.85 30.03
C TRP A 538 -11.91 -5.49 30.54
N GLU A 539 -12.92 -6.09 29.93
CA GLU A 539 -14.30 -6.11 30.43
C GLU A 539 -14.48 -7.23 31.45
N SER A 540 -13.69 -8.29 31.33
CA SER A 540 -13.50 -9.32 32.35
C SER A 540 -12.45 -8.88 33.39
N PRO A 541 -12.23 -9.62 34.50
CA PRO A 541 -11.04 -9.39 35.32
C PRO A 541 -9.76 -9.54 34.48
N PRO A 542 -8.76 -8.64 34.63
CA PRO A 542 -7.50 -8.76 33.91
C PRO A 542 -6.72 -9.98 34.43
N PRO A 543 -5.92 -10.65 33.57
CA PRO A 543 -5.19 -11.86 33.94
C PRO A 543 -4.10 -11.61 34.98
N ALA A 544 -3.53 -10.40 35.01
CA ALA A 544 -2.56 -9.96 35.99
C ALA A 544 -2.52 -8.42 36.07
N GLY A 545 -2.24 -7.89 37.27
CA GLY A 545 -1.96 -6.47 37.47
C GLY A 545 -3.17 -5.54 37.32
N ALA A 546 -2.93 -4.36 36.75
CA ALA A 546 -3.94 -3.32 36.56
C ALA A 546 -4.66 -3.46 35.20
N ASN A 547 -5.88 -2.93 35.14
CA ASN A 547 -6.59 -2.72 33.87
C ASN A 547 -6.05 -1.47 33.15
N ASP A 548 -6.56 -1.16 31.96
CA ASP A 548 -6.26 0.06 31.18
C ASP A 548 -4.76 0.22 30.88
N LEU A 549 -4.14 -0.83 30.35
CA LEU A 549 -2.69 -0.84 30.09
C LEU A 549 -2.35 -0.17 28.76
N TYR A 550 -1.63 0.96 28.83
CA TYR A 550 -1.14 1.69 27.66
C TYR A 550 0.21 1.15 27.18
N ARG A 551 0.29 0.85 25.88
CA ARG A 551 1.46 0.32 25.20
C ARG A 551 1.87 1.23 24.06
N TYR A 552 2.99 1.92 24.23
CA TYR A 552 3.57 2.80 23.22
C TYR A 552 4.54 2.01 22.36
N SER A 553 4.22 1.86 21.07
CA SER A 553 5.01 1.11 20.10
C SER A 553 5.95 2.03 19.35
N PHE A 554 7.26 1.79 19.50
CA PHE A 554 8.32 2.51 18.79
C PHE A 554 8.80 1.67 17.62
N ALA A 555 8.58 2.20 16.42
CA ALA A 555 8.90 1.52 15.18
C ALA A 555 10.24 1.95 14.57
N ASP A 556 10.85 1.07 13.78
CA ASP A 556 11.96 1.41 12.87
C ASP A 556 11.46 2.12 11.58
N HIS A 557 12.37 2.35 10.63
CA HIS A 557 12.10 2.99 9.34
C HIS A 557 11.22 2.15 8.38
N LEU A 558 10.87 0.91 8.74
CA LEU A 558 9.90 0.09 8.01
C LEU A 558 8.55 0.06 8.70
N GLY A 559 8.41 0.72 9.85
CA GLY A 559 7.24 0.59 10.71
C GLY A 559 7.26 -0.67 11.58
N SER A 560 8.37 -1.41 11.68
CA SER A 560 8.47 -2.60 12.52
C SER A 560 8.61 -2.24 14.00
N THR A 561 7.71 -2.74 14.85
CA THR A 561 7.71 -2.43 16.30
C THR A 561 8.85 -3.14 17.02
N SER A 562 9.97 -2.43 17.20
CA SER A 562 11.18 -2.95 17.86
C SER A 562 11.22 -2.74 19.36
N LEU A 563 10.42 -1.80 19.89
CA LEU A 563 10.33 -1.49 21.32
C LEU A 563 8.88 -1.16 21.71
N GLU A 564 8.40 -1.74 22.81
CA GLU A 564 7.15 -1.32 23.48
C GLU A 564 7.46 -0.78 24.88
N LEU A 565 6.90 0.39 25.19
CA LEU A 565 7.00 1.02 26.52
C LEU A 565 5.62 1.17 27.17
N GLY A 566 5.55 1.04 28.49
CA GLY A 566 4.36 1.30 29.28
C GLY A 566 4.04 2.79 29.44
N GLN A 567 2.91 3.10 30.08
CA GLN A 567 2.54 4.47 30.49
C GLN A 567 3.57 5.07 31.45
N ASP A 568 4.11 4.23 32.34
CA ASP A 568 5.20 4.55 33.26
C ASP A 568 6.57 4.49 32.57
N GLY A 569 6.61 4.37 31.23
CA GLY A 569 7.76 4.28 30.34
C GLY A 569 8.78 3.20 30.66
N ARG A 570 8.39 2.15 31.40
CA ARG A 570 9.19 0.93 31.52
C ARG A 570 9.15 0.14 30.21
N ILE A 571 10.19 -0.62 29.94
CA ILE A 571 10.24 -1.50 28.77
C ILE A 571 9.29 -2.67 29.01
N ILE A 572 8.33 -2.84 28.11
CA ILE A 572 7.45 -4.01 28.08
C ILE A 572 8.10 -5.10 27.25
N SER A 573 8.48 -4.77 26.01
CA SER A 573 9.10 -5.72 25.09
C SER A 573 10.14 -5.07 24.18
N ARG A 574 11.12 -5.87 23.77
CA ARG A 574 12.09 -5.54 22.70
C ARG A 574 12.12 -6.67 21.70
N GLU A 575 12.03 -6.34 20.43
CA GLU A 575 12.05 -7.31 19.34
C GLU A 575 13.02 -6.86 18.24
N HIS A 576 13.87 -7.78 17.79
CA HIS A 576 14.77 -7.61 16.65
C HIS A 576 14.38 -8.60 15.57
N PHE A 577 14.40 -8.16 14.31
CA PHE A 577 13.97 -8.95 13.17
C PHE A 577 15.15 -9.28 12.27
N TYR A 578 15.12 -10.46 11.66
CA TYR A 578 15.87 -10.70 10.42
C TYR A 578 15.31 -9.82 9.30
N PRO A 579 16.07 -9.57 8.21
CA PRO A 579 15.66 -8.65 7.15
C PRO A 579 14.27 -8.90 6.57
N PHE A 580 13.85 -10.16 6.48
CA PHE A 580 12.57 -10.56 5.91
C PHE A 580 11.45 -10.78 6.96
N GLY A 581 11.65 -10.33 8.21
CA GLY A 581 10.58 -10.22 9.20
C GLY A 581 10.37 -11.42 10.13
N GLU A 582 11.19 -12.47 10.04
CA GLU A 582 11.30 -13.47 11.12
C GLU A 582 11.94 -12.81 12.36
N THR A 583 11.51 -13.21 13.56
CA THR A 583 12.03 -12.65 14.82
C THR A 583 13.40 -13.25 15.14
N ALA A 584 14.46 -12.44 15.11
CA ALA A 584 15.81 -12.83 15.49
C ALA A 584 16.02 -12.83 17.02
N TYR A 585 15.37 -11.90 17.72
CA TYR A 585 15.44 -11.79 19.17
C TYR A 585 14.13 -11.19 19.71
N LEU A 586 13.63 -11.74 20.81
CA LEU A 586 12.48 -11.20 21.53
C LEU A 586 12.78 -11.28 23.04
N ALA A 587 12.59 -10.18 23.75
CA ALA A 587 12.66 -10.12 25.20
C ALA A 587 11.47 -9.32 25.74
N GLY A 588 10.94 -9.74 26.89
CA GLY A 588 9.85 -9.07 27.59
C GLY A 588 10.14 -9.02 29.09
N ALA A 589 9.72 -7.95 29.75
CA ALA A 589 9.85 -7.84 31.21
C ALA A 589 8.92 -8.81 31.96
N ASP A 590 7.77 -9.11 31.34
CA ASP A 590 6.76 -10.04 31.84
C ASP A 590 6.23 -10.87 30.66
N GLY A 591 6.18 -12.18 30.81
CA GLY A 591 5.74 -13.10 29.75
C GLY A 591 4.26 -12.98 29.39
N VAL A 592 3.40 -12.61 30.35
CA VAL A 592 1.97 -12.34 30.13
C VAL A 592 1.80 -11.01 29.42
N GLU A 593 2.48 -9.97 29.86
CA GLU A 593 2.34 -8.66 29.22
C GLU A 593 2.87 -8.66 27.78
N ALA A 594 3.90 -9.45 27.50
CA ALA A 594 4.43 -9.59 26.15
C ALA A 594 3.58 -10.46 25.22
N SER A 595 2.70 -11.34 25.73
CA SER A 595 1.83 -12.17 24.89
C SER A 595 0.77 -11.36 24.15
N TYR A 596 0.44 -10.16 24.63
CA TYR A 596 -0.49 -9.24 23.97
C TYR A 596 0.12 -8.44 22.79
N LYS A 597 1.40 -8.65 22.48
CA LYS A 597 2.04 -8.03 21.30
C LYS A 597 1.66 -8.75 20.00
N THR A 598 0.73 -8.16 19.26
CA THR A 598 0.24 -8.71 17.98
C THR A 598 0.83 -8.03 16.75
N VAL A 599 1.01 -6.70 16.78
CA VAL A 599 1.64 -5.93 15.69
C VAL A 599 3.16 -5.94 15.83
N ARG A 600 3.86 -6.37 14.78
CA ARG A 600 5.31 -6.61 14.81
C ARG A 600 6.01 -6.04 13.58
N TYR A 601 6.47 -6.89 12.66
CA TYR A 601 7.21 -6.49 11.47
C TYR A 601 6.35 -5.66 10.51
N SER A 602 6.93 -4.58 9.96
CA SER A 602 6.28 -3.65 9.03
C SER A 602 4.92 -3.10 9.50
N GLY A 603 4.70 -3.04 10.81
CA GLY A 603 3.44 -2.60 11.42
C GLY A 603 2.27 -3.54 11.14
N LYS A 604 2.53 -4.82 10.85
CA LYS A 604 1.51 -5.82 10.54
C LYS A 604 1.28 -6.80 11.69
N GLU A 605 0.05 -7.30 11.79
CA GLU A 605 -0.31 -8.32 12.77
C GLU A 605 0.32 -9.66 12.35
N ARG A 606 0.97 -10.34 13.31
CA ARG A 606 1.42 -11.72 13.17
C ARG A 606 0.40 -12.64 13.81
N ASP A 607 -0.27 -13.46 13.00
CA ASP A 607 -1.25 -14.45 13.48
C ASP A 607 -0.57 -15.64 14.15
N ALA A 608 -1.32 -16.49 14.87
CA ALA A 608 -0.73 -17.61 15.59
C ALA A 608 -0.21 -18.70 14.63
N THR A 609 -0.71 -18.71 13.39
CA THR A 609 -0.13 -19.47 12.26
C THR A 609 1.33 -19.10 11.96
N GLY A 610 1.75 -17.88 12.33
CA GLY A 610 3.06 -17.30 12.03
C GLY A 610 3.08 -16.44 10.78
N PHE A 611 1.97 -16.32 10.06
CA PHE A 611 1.82 -15.44 8.91
C PHE A 611 1.57 -14.00 9.34
N TYR A 612 2.00 -13.07 8.49
CA TYR A 612 1.65 -11.65 8.63
C TYR A 612 0.48 -11.32 7.71
N TYR A 613 -0.57 -10.73 8.27
CA TYR A 613 -1.70 -10.22 7.51
C TYR A 613 -1.40 -8.78 7.04
N TYR A 614 -1.30 -8.58 5.72
CA TYR A 614 -1.01 -7.25 5.16
C TYR A 614 -2.26 -6.47 4.74
N GLY A 615 -3.38 -7.16 4.50
CA GLY A 615 -4.60 -6.59 3.93
C GLY A 615 -5.15 -7.53 2.86
N TYR A 616 -4.58 -7.47 1.66
CA TYR A 616 -5.00 -8.29 0.52
C TYR A 616 -4.24 -9.62 0.39
N ARG A 617 -3.10 -9.74 1.07
CA ARG A 617 -2.27 -10.96 1.06
C ARG A 617 -1.79 -11.33 2.46
N TYR A 618 -1.46 -12.62 2.60
CA TYR A 618 -0.71 -13.14 3.74
C TYR A 618 0.74 -13.37 3.34
N TYR A 619 1.64 -12.85 4.17
CA TYR A 619 3.09 -12.99 4.00
C TYR A 619 3.62 -14.05 4.94
N MET A 620 4.44 -14.97 4.41
CA MET A 620 5.18 -15.92 5.22
C MET A 620 6.63 -15.48 5.37
N PRO A 621 7.04 -14.93 6.53
CA PRO A 621 8.41 -14.45 6.74
C PRO A 621 9.43 -15.58 6.65
N GLY A 622 9.03 -16.80 7.04
CA GLY A 622 9.80 -18.02 6.81
C GLY A 622 10.10 -18.19 5.32
N LEU A 623 9.13 -18.28 4.42
CA LEU A 623 9.47 -18.48 3.01
C LEU A 623 9.95 -17.22 2.26
N GLN A 624 9.93 -16.06 2.92
CA GLN A 624 10.31 -14.75 2.37
C GLN A 624 9.49 -14.39 1.12
N ARG A 625 8.21 -14.79 1.11
CA ARG A 625 7.29 -14.62 -0.01
C ARG A 625 5.83 -14.58 0.42
N TRP A 626 5.00 -14.11 -0.50
CA TRP A 626 3.54 -14.14 -0.38
C TRP A 626 2.98 -15.55 -0.55
N LEU A 627 1.84 -15.83 0.10
CA LEU A 627 1.15 -17.13 0.01
C LEU A 627 0.23 -17.25 -1.21
N ASN A 628 -0.12 -16.13 -1.82
CA ASN A 628 -0.93 -16.03 -3.03
C ASN A 628 -0.33 -14.99 -3.99
N PRO A 629 -0.62 -15.09 -5.30
CA PRO A 629 -0.14 -14.12 -6.29
C PRO A 629 -0.69 -12.73 -6.01
N ASP A 630 0.06 -11.71 -6.41
CA ASP A 630 -0.35 -10.32 -6.31
C ASP A 630 -1.72 -10.05 -6.97
N PRO A 631 -2.76 -9.66 -6.20
CA PRO A 631 -4.06 -9.31 -6.77
C PRO A 631 -4.00 -8.10 -7.71
N ALA A 632 -2.99 -7.23 -7.55
CA ALA A 632 -2.79 -6.08 -8.40
C ALA A 632 -2.10 -6.43 -9.74
N GLY A 633 -1.65 -7.67 -9.92
CA GLY A 633 -0.98 -8.15 -11.14
C GLY A 633 0.50 -7.75 -11.19
N ASP A 634 1.00 -7.43 -12.37
CA ASP A 634 2.43 -7.21 -12.63
C ASP A 634 2.95 -5.82 -12.24
N ILE A 635 2.28 -5.11 -11.32
CA ILE A 635 2.66 -3.75 -10.87
C ILE A 635 4.09 -3.71 -10.32
N ASP A 636 4.47 -4.71 -9.54
CA ASP A 636 5.80 -4.83 -8.93
C ASP A 636 6.75 -5.75 -9.69
N GLY A 637 6.33 -6.24 -10.86
CA GLY A 637 7.08 -7.14 -11.73
C GLY A 637 6.34 -8.44 -12.02
N LEU A 638 6.96 -9.29 -12.85
CA LEU A 638 6.35 -10.54 -13.34
C LEU A 638 6.43 -11.71 -12.35
N ASN A 639 7.10 -11.55 -11.22
CA ASN A 639 7.09 -12.51 -10.13
C ASN A 639 6.05 -12.10 -9.09
N LEU A 640 4.88 -12.75 -9.13
CA LEU A 640 3.73 -12.35 -8.32
C LEU A 640 3.82 -12.78 -6.85
N TYR A 641 4.90 -13.48 -6.45
CA TYR A 641 5.14 -13.92 -5.07
C TYR A 641 6.30 -13.19 -4.38
N ALA A 642 7.05 -12.36 -5.11
CA ALA A 642 8.23 -11.69 -4.60
C ALA A 642 7.87 -10.67 -3.50
N MET A 643 8.56 -10.74 -2.36
CA MET A 643 8.41 -9.75 -1.29
C MET A 643 9.24 -8.51 -1.62
N VAL A 644 8.58 -7.41 -1.97
CA VAL A 644 9.16 -6.08 -2.22
C VAL A 644 10.47 -6.09 -3.03
N SER A 645 10.48 -6.90 -4.09
CA SER A 645 11.63 -7.09 -4.99
C SER A 645 12.92 -7.55 -4.29
N ASN A 646 12.80 -8.39 -3.27
CA ASN A 646 13.91 -8.94 -2.49
C ASN A 646 14.78 -7.88 -1.79
N ASN A 647 14.20 -6.70 -1.51
CA ASN A 647 14.86 -5.62 -0.79
C ASN A 647 14.00 -5.11 0.40
N PRO A 648 13.82 -5.94 1.44
CA PRO A 648 12.89 -5.65 2.53
C PRO A 648 13.35 -4.54 3.47
N LEU A 649 14.59 -4.07 3.34
CA LEU A 649 15.16 -3.01 4.19
C LEU A 649 14.98 -1.62 3.59
N THR A 650 14.66 -1.53 2.30
CA THR A 650 14.54 -0.27 1.55
C THR A 650 13.08 -0.04 1.11
N PHE A 651 12.29 -1.11 1.08
CA PHE A 651 10.93 -1.11 0.56
C PHE A 651 9.98 -1.72 1.59
N ARG A 652 8.75 -1.22 1.59
CA ARG A 652 7.64 -1.75 2.36
C ARG A 652 6.42 -1.91 1.46
N ASP A 653 5.65 -2.96 1.71
CA ASP A 653 4.30 -3.12 1.18
C ASP A 653 3.28 -2.69 2.25
N ALA A 654 2.41 -1.75 1.89
CA ALA A 654 1.48 -1.12 2.83
C ALA A 654 0.22 -1.95 3.07
N ASP A 655 -0.23 -2.74 2.11
CA ASP A 655 -1.52 -3.45 2.15
C ASP A 655 -1.48 -4.84 1.47
N GLY A 656 -0.33 -5.24 0.94
CA GLY A 656 -0.14 -6.47 0.20
C GLY A 656 -0.43 -6.34 -1.29
N LEU A 657 -0.33 -5.15 -1.89
CA LEU A 657 -0.55 -4.93 -3.33
C LEU A 657 0.64 -4.32 -4.07
N ASN A 658 1.36 -3.40 -3.44
CA ASN A 658 2.49 -2.75 -4.10
C ASN A 658 3.54 -2.22 -3.11
N LYS A 659 4.81 -2.32 -3.50
CA LYS A 659 5.92 -1.71 -2.78
C LYS A 659 5.87 -0.19 -2.91
N THR A 660 6.26 0.52 -1.86
CA THR A 660 6.25 1.99 -1.79
C THR A 660 7.66 2.59 -1.66
N GLY A 661 7.86 3.87 -2.07
CA GLY A 661 9.13 4.64 -1.97
C GLY A 661 9.16 5.96 -2.78
N LYS A 662 10.12 6.88 -2.52
CA LYS A 662 10.31 8.20 -3.18
C LYS A 662 11.40 8.17 -4.28
N TYR A 663 11.42 9.16 -5.20
CA TYR A 663 12.42 9.25 -6.29
C TYR A 663 12.92 10.71 -6.52
N GLU A 664 14.17 10.86 -6.97
CA GLU A 664 14.90 12.12 -7.18
C GLU A 664 15.80 12.13 -8.43
N ILE A 665 16.01 13.29 -9.06
CA ILE A 665 16.83 13.49 -10.27
C ILE A 665 17.80 14.66 -10.04
N GLU A 666 19.10 14.49 -10.30
CA GLU A 666 20.06 15.61 -10.31
C GLU A 666 20.13 16.29 -11.69
N MET A 667 20.11 17.63 -11.74
CA MET A 667 20.05 18.44 -12.95
C MET A 667 21.43 18.94 -13.44
N GLY A 668 22.30 18.00 -13.76
CA GLY A 668 23.57 18.25 -14.45
C GLY A 668 23.41 18.50 -15.97
N VAL A 669 24.51 18.84 -16.67
CA VAL A 669 24.51 19.19 -18.11
C VAL A 669 23.80 18.14 -18.98
N LYS A 670 24.06 16.85 -18.74
CA LYS A 670 23.41 15.72 -19.44
C LYS A 670 21.90 15.72 -19.25
N ASN A 671 21.43 15.90 -18.01
CA ASN A 671 20.01 15.85 -17.67
C ASN A 671 19.27 17.12 -18.11
N ARG A 672 19.93 18.28 -18.12
CA ARG A 672 19.41 19.51 -18.76
C ARG A 672 19.22 19.33 -20.27
N LEU A 673 20.20 18.73 -20.97
CA LEU A 673 20.09 18.40 -22.39
C LEU A 673 18.96 17.40 -22.66
N LYS A 674 18.83 16.36 -21.82
CA LYS A 674 17.70 15.43 -21.88
C LYS A 674 16.37 16.13 -21.64
N LEU A 675 16.26 17.03 -20.66
CA LEU A 675 15.04 17.80 -20.39
C LEU A 675 14.68 18.71 -21.56
N ALA A 676 15.68 19.42 -22.11
CA ALA A 676 15.49 20.27 -23.27
C ALA A 676 15.02 19.45 -24.49
N GLY A 677 15.65 18.30 -24.74
CA GLY A 677 15.29 17.35 -25.79
C GLY A 677 13.90 16.75 -25.59
N ALA A 678 13.60 16.26 -24.39
CA ALA A 678 12.30 15.72 -24.02
C ALA A 678 11.18 16.76 -24.16
N ALA A 679 11.45 18.03 -23.84
CA ALA A 679 10.49 19.10 -24.05
C ALA A 679 10.30 19.45 -25.53
N LEU A 680 11.35 19.31 -26.36
CA LEU A 680 11.26 19.49 -27.81
C LEU A 680 10.51 18.36 -28.49
N THR A 681 10.56 17.14 -27.96
CA THR A 681 9.92 15.95 -28.53
C THR A 681 8.58 15.60 -27.86
N SER A 682 8.25 16.16 -26.69
CA SER A 682 6.95 15.93 -26.07
C SER A 682 5.83 16.50 -26.93
N ARG A 683 4.78 15.71 -27.14
CA ARG A 683 3.62 16.03 -27.98
C ARG A 683 2.34 15.63 -27.25
N VAL A 684 1.27 16.37 -27.54
CA VAL A 684 -0.09 15.95 -27.24
C VAL A 684 -0.65 15.34 -28.52
N SER A 685 -1.17 14.12 -28.44
CA SER A 685 -1.84 13.48 -29.56
C SER A 685 -3.34 13.57 -29.38
N VAL A 686 -4.05 14.00 -30.42
CA VAL A 686 -5.52 14.05 -30.46
C VAL A 686 -6.04 12.82 -31.19
N PHE A 687 -7.03 12.17 -30.62
CA PHE A 687 -7.77 11.11 -31.30
C PHE A 687 -8.63 11.67 -32.42
N LYS A 688 -8.43 11.20 -33.65
CA LYS A 688 -9.23 11.56 -34.82
C LYS A 688 -10.27 10.49 -35.09
N GLN A 689 -11.52 10.77 -34.69
CA GLN A 689 -12.65 9.86 -34.84
C GLN A 689 -12.82 9.32 -36.27
N ALA A 690 -12.67 10.18 -37.28
CA ALA A 690 -12.79 9.79 -38.69
C ALA A 690 -11.77 8.73 -39.14
N THR A 691 -10.64 8.61 -38.43
CA THR A 691 -9.54 7.70 -38.78
C THR A 691 -9.31 6.60 -37.75
N GLY A 692 -9.98 6.68 -36.59
CA GLY A 692 -9.74 5.80 -35.44
C GLY A 692 -8.31 5.84 -34.88
N LYS A 693 -7.50 6.85 -35.24
CA LYS A 693 -6.08 6.94 -34.86
C LYS A 693 -5.80 8.23 -34.11
N TYR A 694 -4.77 8.18 -33.26
CA TYR A 694 -4.18 9.38 -32.68
C TYR A 694 -3.27 10.05 -33.71
N SER A 695 -3.39 11.36 -33.85
CA SER A 695 -2.46 12.20 -34.60
C SER A 695 -1.82 13.22 -33.68
N GLU A 696 -0.52 13.44 -33.83
CA GLU A 696 0.15 14.53 -33.15
C GLU A 696 -0.39 15.87 -33.64
N VAL A 697 -0.64 16.76 -32.69
CA VAL A 697 -1.08 18.12 -32.96
C VAL A 697 -0.20 19.08 -32.17
N ASN A 698 0.07 20.24 -32.77
CA ASN A 698 0.91 21.29 -32.17
C ASN A 698 0.05 22.48 -31.71
N ASP A 699 -1.20 22.22 -31.35
CA ASP A 699 -2.18 23.22 -30.92
C ASP A 699 -2.22 23.40 -29.40
N PHE A 700 -1.45 22.65 -28.60
CA PHE A 700 -1.40 22.78 -27.13
C PHE A 700 -0.21 23.62 -26.64
N LYS A 701 -0.38 24.27 -25.50
CA LYS A 701 0.66 25.00 -24.76
C LYS A 701 0.47 24.86 -23.25
N VAL A 702 1.57 25.00 -22.51
CA VAL A 702 1.58 25.08 -21.04
C VAL A 702 1.75 26.53 -20.63
N VAL A 703 1.02 26.94 -19.60
CA VAL A 703 1.05 28.28 -19.02
C VAL A 703 1.14 28.19 -17.52
N GLU A 704 1.80 29.15 -16.92
CA GLU A 704 1.83 29.33 -15.47
C GLU A 704 0.53 30.00 -15.01
N VAL A 705 0.04 29.60 -13.84
CA VAL A 705 -1.17 30.10 -13.20
C VAL A 705 -0.77 31.09 -12.12
N GLY A 706 -1.49 32.20 -11.98
CA GLY A 706 -1.24 33.19 -10.93
C GLY A 706 -2.49 33.70 -10.25
N ALA A 707 -2.29 34.40 -9.13
CA ALA A 707 -3.37 34.94 -8.29
C ALA A 707 -4.02 36.20 -8.86
N PHE A 708 -3.32 36.97 -9.72
CA PHE A 708 -3.75 38.28 -10.19
C PHE A 708 -4.10 38.30 -11.69
N ASN A 709 -4.86 39.32 -12.11
CA ASN A 709 -5.39 39.51 -13.48
C ASN A 709 -4.33 39.55 -14.61
N ASP A 710 -3.04 39.65 -14.28
CA ASP A 710 -1.95 39.66 -15.26
C ASP A 710 -1.58 38.26 -15.78
N TYR A 711 -2.04 37.20 -15.11
CA TYR A 711 -1.84 35.83 -15.56
C TYR A 711 -2.94 35.38 -16.50
N LEU A 712 -2.56 34.64 -17.53
CA LEU A 712 -3.52 34.14 -18.51
C LEU A 712 -4.56 33.22 -17.87
N VAL A 713 -4.17 32.39 -16.90
CA VAL A 713 -5.05 31.49 -16.14
C VAL A 713 -4.97 31.88 -14.67
N GLY A 714 -6.12 32.21 -14.08
CA GLY A 714 -6.23 32.69 -12.70
C GLY A 714 -6.39 31.56 -11.67
N GLY A 715 -6.13 31.87 -10.40
CA GLY A 715 -6.33 30.94 -9.27
C GLY A 715 -7.76 30.41 -9.17
N ASP A 716 -8.76 31.28 -9.34
CA ASP A 716 -10.19 30.92 -9.33
C ASP A 716 -10.55 29.93 -10.43
N GLU A 717 -10.04 30.18 -11.63
CA GLU A 717 -10.24 29.31 -12.78
C GLU A 717 -9.67 27.91 -12.50
N VAL A 718 -8.51 27.83 -11.84
CA VAL A 718 -7.91 26.55 -11.41
C VAL A 718 -8.75 25.88 -10.32
N ARG A 719 -9.17 26.60 -9.27
CA ARG A 719 -10.02 26.06 -8.20
C ARG A 719 -11.31 25.45 -8.76
N GLN A 720 -11.98 26.17 -9.66
CA GLN A 720 -13.20 25.71 -10.33
C GLN A 720 -12.94 24.46 -11.21
N ASN A 721 -11.86 24.46 -11.99
CA ASN A 721 -11.51 23.30 -12.82
C ASN A 721 -11.17 22.08 -11.96
N LEU A 722 -10.42 22.23 -10.87
CA LEU A 722 -10.09 21.13 -9.96
C LEU A 722 -11.31 20.59 -9.21
N GLN A 723 -12.25 21.45 -8.83
CA GLN A 723 -13.54 21.01 -8.29
C GLN A 723 -14.32 20.17 -9.31
N ARG A 724 -14.41 20.64 -10.56
CA ARG A 724 -15.05 19.90 -11.65
C ARG A 724 -14.35 18.57 -11.93
N TYR A 725 -13.02 18.57 -11.97
CA TYR A 725 -12.23 17.35 -12.19
C TYR A 725 -12.45 16.37 -11.05
N LYS A 726 -12.37 16.82 -9.79
CA LYS A 726 -12.60 15.98 -8.61
C LYS A 726 -13.97 15.30 -8.68
N GLN A 727 -15.02 16.07 -8.94
CA GLN A 727 -16.37 15.51 -9.01
C GLN A 727 -16.49 14.55 -10.19
N ARG A 728 -16.03 14.94 -11.38
CA ARG A 728 -16.15 14.07 -12.55
C ARG A 728 -15.28 12.82 -12.47
N TYR A 729 -14.08 12.91 -11.90
CA TYR A 729 -13.25 11.75 -11.62
C TYR A 729 -13.88 10.84 -10.57
N LYS A 730 -14.56 11.37 -9.55
CA LYS A 730 -15.36 10.54 -8.61
C LYS A 730 -16.51 9.85 -9.33
N THR A 731 -17.23 10.57 -10.18
CA THR A 731 -18.32 10.03 -10.99
C THR A 731 -17.79 8.95 -11.93
N LEU A 732 -16.76 9.23 -12.74
CA LEU A 732 -16.11 8.26 -13.63
C LEU A 732 -15.49 7.10 -12.85
N SER A 733 -14.91 7.33 -11.68
CA SER A 733 -14.40 6.28 -10.80
C SER A 733 -15.51 5.43 -10.24
N SER A 734 -16.67 5.99 -9.94
CA SER A 734 -17.83 5.22 -9.52
C SER A 734 -18.36 4.41 -10.70
N GLU A 735 -18.51 5.02 -11.88
CA GLU A 735 -18.88 4.41 -13.17
C GLU A 735 -17.91 3.28 -13.58
N THR A 736 -16.60 3.42 -13.31
CA THR A 736 -15.57 2.39 -13.60
C THR A 736 -15.22 1.47 -12.42
N ALA A 737 -15.56 1.80 -11.18
CA ALA A 737 -15.53 0.84 -10.07
C ALA A 737 -16.62 -0.22 -10.25
N ARG A 738 -17.66 0.12 -11.01
CA ARG A 738 -18.59 -0.84 -11.55
C ARG A 738 -17.97 -1.65 -12.68
N SER A 739 -16.90 -1.19 -13.34
CA SER A 739 -16.20 -1.79 -14.51
C SER A 739 -14.96 -2.63 -14.24
N LYS A 740 -14.55 -2.74 -12.98
CA LYS A 740 -13.40 -3.56 -12.59
C LYS A 740 -13.81 -4.64 -11.61
N VAL A 741 -13.19 -5.82 -11.78
CA VAL A 741 -13.04 -6.80 -10.71
C VAL A 741 -12.46 -6.09 -9.47
N VAL A 742 -13.00 -6.40 -8.30
CA VAL A 742 -12.56 -5.87 -7.00
C VAL A 742 -11.07 -6.14 -6.83
N GLY A 743 -10.26 -5.10 -6.57
CA GLY A 743 -8.83 -5.26 -6.22
C GLY A 743 -7.82 -4.27 -6.81
N GLN A 744 -8.18 -3.35 -7.72
CA GLN A 744 -7.29 -2.26 -8.16
C GLN A 744 -7.97 -0.89 -8.02
N PRO A 745 -7.35 0.13 -7.40
CA PRO A 745 -7.85 1.50 -7.52
C PRO A 745 -7.91 1.91 -8.99
N SER A 746 -9.07 2.38 -9.44
CA SER A 746 -9.23 2.85 -10.83
C SER A 746 -8.36 4.09 -11.04
N ASN A 747 -7.82 4.27 -12.26
CA ASN A 747 -7.08 5.49 -12.62
C ASN A 747 -7.92 6.77 -12.41
N PHE A 748 -9.25 6.65 -12.45
CA PHE A 748 -10.17 7.74 -12.15
C PHE A 748 -10.29 8.03 -10.65
N GLY A 749 -10.28 7.00 -9.79
CA GLY A 749 -10.26 7.16 -8.34
C GLY A 749 -9.00 7.88 -7.86
N LEU A 750 -7.85 7.53 -8.44
CA LEU A 750 -6.62 8.28 -8.23
C LEU A 750 -6.74 9.73 -8.74
N GLY A 751 -7.33 9.95 -9.92
CA GLY A 751 -7.60 11.29 -10.46
C GLY A 751 -8.47 12.16 -9.53
N ALA A 752 -9.45 11.57 -8.85
CA ALA A 752 -10.29 12.26 -7.87
C ALA A 752 -9.50 12.69 -6.62
N SER A 753 -8.69 11.78 -6.08
CA SER A 753 -7.82 12.05 -4.93
C SER A 753 -6.81 13.15 -5.24
N ILE A 754 -6.16 13.08 -6.41
CA ILE A 754 -5.20 14.10 -6.87
C ILE A 754 -5.89 15.46 -7.05
N SER A 755 -7.05 15.49 -7.72
CA SER A 755 -7.82 16.73 -7.88
C SER A 755 -8.23 17.34 -6.53
N GLY A 756 -8.57 16.50 -5.55
CA GLY A 756 -8.89 16.93 -4.19
C GLY A 756 -7.70 17.48 -3.43
N TYR A 757 -6.52 16.87 -3.57
CA TYR A 757 -5.27 17.39 -3.01
C TYR A 757 -4.91 18.74 -3.62
N MET A 758 -4.84 18.80 -4.96
CA MET A 758 -4.45 20.02 -5.67
C MET A 758 -5.44 21.16 -5.42
N LEU A 759 -6.73 20.87 -5.21
CA LEU A 759 -7.73 21.88 -4.86
C LEU A 759 -7.45 22.50 -3.48
N ARG A 760 -7.04 21.69 -2.49
CA ARG A 760 -6.64 22.20 -1.17
C ARG A 760 -5.41 23.10 -1.31
N SER A 761 -4.37 22.63 -2.02
CA SER A 761 -3.17 23.42 -2.25
C SER A 761 -3.46 24.73 -3.01
N ALA A 762 -4.34 24.70 -4.01
CA ALA A 762 -4.76 25.90 -4.74
C ALA A 762 -5.54 26.90 -3.84
N ASN A 763 -6.33 26.43 -2.88
CA ASN A 763 -7.01 27.30 -1.91
C ASN A 763 -6.01 27.99 -0.96
N ASP A 764 -4.90 27.33 -0.64
CA ASP A 764 -3.86 27.91 0.22
C ASP A 764 -3.01 28.95 -0.54
N VAL A 765 -2.80 28.72 -1.83
CA VAL A 765 -1.89 29.54 -2.67
C VAL A 765 -2.59 30.75 -3.27
N PHE A 766 -3.87 30.64 -3.64
CA PHE A 766 -4.64 31.69 -4.31
C PHE A 766 -5.71 32.28 -3.37
N VAL A 767 -5.28 33.06 -2.37
CA VAL A 767 -6.14 33.78 -1.43
C VAL A 767 -6.33 35.23 -1.89
N ASP A 768 -7.56 35.74 -1.80
CA ASP A 768 -7.95 37.04 -2.39
C ASP A 768 -7.36 38.27 -1.69
N GLU A 769 -6.85 38.15 -0.46
CA GLU A 769 -6.01 39.16 0.20
C GLU A 769 -4.98 38.51 1.14
N PRO A 770 -3.68 38.83 1.06
CA PRO A 770 -2.72 38.43 2.08
C PRO A 770 -2.97 39.21 3.37
N ASN A 771 -3.29 38.52 4.48
CA ASN A 771 -3.50 39.12 5.81
C ASN A 771 -2.28 39.89 6.36
N ASP A 772 -1.11 39.76 5.73
CA ASP A 772 0.09 40.53 6.07
C ASP A 772 1.03 40.55 4.84
N PRO A 773 1.20 41.69 4.15
CA PRO A 773 2.15 41.80 3.04
C PRO A 773 3.62 41.59 3.48
N ASP A 774 3.93 41.68 4.78
CA ASP A 774 5.26 41.40 5.34
C ASP A 774 5.45 39.95 5.83
N ALA A 775 4.42 39.09 5.78
CA ALA A 775 4.56 37.67 6.11
C ALA A 775 5.42 36.92 5.08
N LEU A 776 5.51 37.42 3.84
CA LEU A 776 6.38 36.85 2.80
C LEU A 776 7.88 37.15 3.01
N HIS A 777 8.25 37.97 4.00
CA HIS A 777 9.63 38.45 4.19
C HIS A 777 10.27 38.09 5.54
N ARG A 778 9.69 37.18 6.31
CA ARG A 778 10.26 36.72 7.60
C ARG A 778 10.78 35.29 7.57
N HIS A 779 11.78 35.01 6.74
CA HIS A 779 12.95 34.19 7.10
C HIS A 779 13.97 34.19 5.94
N PRO A 780 15.25 34.60 6.15
CA PRO A 780 16.19 34.75 5.04
C PRO A 780 16.69 33.46 4.37
N ASP A 781 16.34 32.27 4.87
CA ASP A 781 16.99 31.01 4.44
C ASP A 781 16.05 29.95 3.81
N PHE A 782 14.77 30.23 3.58
CA PHE A 782 13.86 29.27 2.96
C PHE A 782 12.81 29.95 2.08
N VAL A 783 12.81 29.63 0.78
CA VAL A 783 11.70 29.98 -0.13
C VAL A 783 11.13 28.68 -0.70
N VAL A 784 9.92 28.32 -0.25
CA VAL A 784 9.04 27.35 -0.92
C VAL A 784 8.12 28.15 -1.83
N GLU A 785 8.46 28.23 -3.10
CA GLU A 785 7.58 28.83 -4.10
C GLU A 785 6.73 27.72 -4.73
N ARG A 786 5.43 27.69 -4.41
CA ARG A 786 4.49 26.74 -5.03
C ARG A 786 4.00 27.34 -6.34
N ARG A 787 4.16 26.61 -7.44
CA ARG A 787 3.76 27.05 -8.79
C ARG A 787 2.80 26.06 -9.42
N PHE A 788 1.71 26.59 -9.96
CA PHE A 788 0.74 25.82 -10.73
C PHE A 788 0.93 26.07 -12.23
N PHE A 789 0.79 25.01 -13.01
CA PHE A 789 0.85 25.07 -14.47
C PHE A 789 -0.39 24.42 -15.07
N ALA A 790 -0.97 25.07 -16.07
CA ALA A 790 -2.12 24.58 -16.82
C ALA A 790 -1.72 24.28 -18.26
N VAL A 791 -2.28 23.22 -18.85
CA VAL A 791 -2.20 22.94 -20.29
C VAL A 791 -3.51 23.30 -20.97
N MET A 792 -3.43 24.05 -22.06
CA MET A 792 -4.58 24.54 -22.83
C MET A 792 -4.29 24.52 -24.33
N LYS A 793 -5.32 24.63 -25.17
CA LYS A 793 -5.12 24.93 -26.60
C LYS A 793 -4.64 26.37 -26.79
N LYS A 794 -3.80 26.59 -27.79
CA LYS A 794 -3.31 27.91 -28.21
C LYS A 794 -4.46 28.82 -28.64
N SER A 795 -5.50 28.26 -29.26
CA SER A 795 -6.71 28.98 -29.67
C SER A 795 -7.53 29.51 -28.49
N ASP A 796 -7.42 28.90 -27.31
CA ASP A 796 -8.23 29.27 -26.14
C ASP A 796 -7.62 30.44 -25.35
N LYS A 797 -6.47 30.98 -25.81
CA LYS A 797 -5.78 32.12 -25.17
C LYS A 797 -6.66 33.37 -25.10
N LEU A 798 -7.51 33.58 -26.11
CA LEU A 798 -8.34 34.79 -26.21
C LEU A 798 -9.76 34.60 -25.67
N LYS A 799 -10.09 33.40 -25.17
CA LYS A 799 -11.39 33.11 -24.59
C LYS A 799 -11.47 33.62 -23.16
N SER A 800 -12.68 33.96 -22.71
CA SER A 800 -12.93 34.27 -21.31
C SER A 800 -12.64 33.04 -20.43
N PRO A 801 -12.35 33.21 -19.13
CA PRO A 801 -12.09 32.09 -18.22
C PRO A 801 -13.19 31.01 -18.24
N GLU A 802 -14.44 31.39 -18.42
CA GLU A 802 -15.59 30.46 -18.43
C GLU A 802 -15.66 29.62 -19.71
N GLU A 803 -15.13 30.12 -20.83
CA GLU A 803 -15.11 29.45 -22.14
C GLU A 803 -13.80 28.70 -22.41
N ARG A 804 -12.78 28.94 -21.59
CA ARG A 804 -11.45 28.36 -21.73
C ARG A 804 -11.44 26.94 -21.17
N HIS A 805 -10.85 26.04 -21.96
CA HIS A 805 -10.71 24.65 -21.55
C HIS A 805 -9.30 24.38 -21.06
N ILE A 806 -9.19 24.06 -19.77
CA ILE A 806 -7.98 23.53 -19.17
C ILE A 806 -7.99 22.02 -19.39
N TYR A 807 -6.93 21.48 -19.99
CA TYR A 807 -6.81 20.07 -20.32
C TYR A 807 -5.98 19.29 -19.29
N GLY A 808 -5.37 19.98 -18.33
CA GLY A 808 -4.61 19.39 -17.23
C GLY A 808 -3.91 20.45 -16.39
N LEU A 809 -3.57 20.07 -15.17
CA LEU A 809 -2.95 20.91 -14.16
C LEU A 809 -1.79 20.16 -13.50
N ALA A 810 -0.72 20.88 -13.20
CA ALA A 810 0.44 20.38 -12.47
C ALA A 810 0.81 21.35 -11.35
N GLU A 811 1.17 20.79 -10.21
CA GLU A 811 1.67 21.52 -9.04
C GLU A 811 3.12 21.15 -8.82
N LEU A 812 3.98 22.17 -8.76
CA LEU A 812 5.40 22.04 -8.53
C LEU A 812 5.81 22.91 -7.34
N ASN A 813 6.60 22.37 -6.42
CA ASN A 813 7.23 23.15 -5.35
C ASN A 813 8.67 23.48 -5.74
N MET A 814 9.08 24.71 -5.51
CA MET A 814 10.44 25.17 -5.74
C MET A 814 11.10 25.54 -4.43
N PHE A 815 12.28 24.99 -4.18
CA PHE A 815 13.10 25.28 -3.02
C PHE A 815 14.38 25.95 -3.51
N THR A 816 14.53 27.25 -3.29
CA THR A 816 15.73 27.97 -3.73
C THR A 816 16.62 28.29 -2.54
N SER A 817 17.86 27.82 -2.59
CA SER A 817 18.91 28.09 -1.60
C SER A 817 20.20 28.40 -2.35
N GLU A 818 20.89 29.48 -1.95
CA GLU A 818 22.15 29.94 -2.57
C GLU A 818 22.09 30.09 -4.11
N GLY A 819 20.94 30.53 -4.64
CA GLY A 819 20.72 30.72 -6.08
C GLY A 819 20.54 29.42 -6.88
N LYS A 820 20.49 28.25 -6.23
CA LYS A 820 20.18 26.96 -6.83
C LYS A 820 18.78 26.52 -6.41
N THR A 821 18.03 25.94 -7.35
CA THR A 821 16.63 25.57 -7.11
C THR A 821 16.43 24.05 -7.19
N GLU A 822 15.75 23.48 -6.21
CA GLU A 822 15.20 22.13 -6.27
C GLU A 822 13.72 22.20 -6.63
N VAL A 823 13.27 21.33 -7.54
CA VAL A 823 11.88 21.32 -8.02
C VAL A 823 11.23 20.01 -7.64
N ASP A 824 10.22 20.02 -6.79
CA ASP A 824 9.41 18.84 -6.50
C ASP A 824 8.17 18.82 -7.41
N VAL A 825 7.98 17.73 -8.15
CA VAL A 825 6.76 17.49 -8.93
C VAL A 825 5.77 16.79 -8.00
N VAL A 826 4.95 17.61 -7.35
CA VAL A 826 4.04 17.19 -6.28
C VAL A 826 2.90 16.35 -6.85
N GLN A 827 2.12 16.92 -7.77
CA GLN A 827 0.96 16.25 -8.37
C GLN A 827 0.70 16.72 -9.81
N VAL A 828 0.14 15.82 -10.62
CA VAL A 828 -0.26 16.12 -12.00
C VAL A 828 -1.60 15.46 -12.28
N VAL A 829 -2.59 16.26 -12.68
CA VAL A 829 -3.93 15.80 -13.06
C VAL A 829 -4.26 16.25 -14.47
N VAL A 830 -5.02 15.45 -15.21
CA VAL A 830 -5.44 15.75 -16.58
C VAL A 830 -6.96 15.89 -16.61
N HIS A 831 -7.54 16.54 -17.60
CA HIS A 831 -8.99 16.67 -17.68
C HIS A 831 -9.64 15.28 -17.84
N PRO A 832 -10.60 14.89 -16.98
CA PRO A 832 -11.18 13.55 -16.97
C PRO A 832 -11.69 13.08 -18.34
N GLU A 833 -12.43 13.95 -19.04
CA GLU A 833 -13.00 13.66 -20.38
C GLU A 833 -11.99 13.44 -21.51
N THR A 834 -10.72 13.70 -21.27
CA THR A 834 -9.67 13.51 -22.29
C THR A 834 -8.98 12.15 -22.17
N GLN A 835 -9.29 11.39 -21.11
CA GLN A 835 -8.52 10.23 -20.69
C GLN A 835 -9.02 8.90 -21.23
N GLY A 836 -10.13 8.86 -21.97
CA GLY A 836 -10.65 7.63 -22.54
C GLY A 836 -9.71 7.05 -23.60
N ASP A 837 -9.41 5.76 -23.53
CA ASP A 837 -9.26 4.99 -24.76
C ASP A 837 -10.62 4.98 -25.49
N GLY A 838 -10.63 4.75 -26.80
CA GLY A 838 -11.82 4.94 -27.64
C GLY A 838 -12.97 3.95 -27.40
N THR A 839 -13.16 3.51 -26.15
CA THR A 839 -14.00 2.41 -25.67
C THR A 839 -15.11 2.89 -24.73
N LEU A 840 -14.87 3.99 -24.00
CA LEU A 840 -15.93 4.77 -23.34
C LEU A 840 -16.91 5.19 -24.45
N LYS A 841 -18.02 4.44 -24.56
CA LYS A 841 -19.04 4.64 -25.58
C LYS A 841 -19.41 6.12 -25.66
N LYS A 842 -19.22 6.69 -26.85
CA LYS A 842 -19.69 8.01 -27.25
C LYS A 842 -21.17 8.27 -26.95
N GLU A 843 -21.97 7.23 -26.71
CA GLU A 843 -23.40 7.32 -26.41
C GLU A 843 -23.64 7.77 -24.96
N ALA A 844 -22.91 7.23 -23.97
CA ALA A 844 -23.01 7.65 -22.57
C ALA A 844 -22.54 9.10 -22.35
N LEU A 845 -21.59 9.57 -23.17
CA LEU A 845 -21.09 10.96 -23.15
C LEU A 845 -21.95 11.93 -23.98
N ALA A 846 -22.79 11.42 -24.88
CA ALA A 846 -23.66 12.24 -25.72
C ALA A 846 -24.98 12.60 -25.00
N GLU A 847 -25.43 11.79 -24.05
CA GLU A 847 -26.65 12.06 -23.27
C GLU A 847 -26.40 12.94 -22.03
N ALA A 848 -25.16 12.99 -21.53
CA ALA A 848 -24.80 13.75 -20.33
C ALA A 848 -24.12 15.10 -20.64
N THR A 849 -24.92 16.15 -20.81
CA THR A 849 -24.54 17.59 -20.77
C THR A 849 -23.61 18.14 -21.88
N SER A 850 -23.61 19.48 -22.04
CA SER A 850 -23.01 20.28 -23.13
C SER A 850 -21.48 20.17 -23.33
N VAL A 851 -20.80 19.22 -22.69
CA VAL A 851 -19.34 18.99 -22.69
C VAL A 851 -18.89 18.05 -23.84
N ALA A 852 -19.82 17.58 -24.68
CA ALA A 852 -19.66 16.65 -25.82
C ALA A 852 -18.67 17.07 -26.95
N ARG A 853 -17.76 18.03 -26.73
CA ARG A 853 -16.84 18.57 -27.76
C ARG A 853 -15.35 18.45 -27.44
N LEU A 854 -14.95 17.89 -26.30
CA LEU A 854 -13.53 17.78 -25.97
C LEU A 854 -12.87 16.62 -26.72
N PRO A 855 -11.71 16.85 -27.39
CA PRO A 855 -10.97 15.76 -28.01
C PRO A 855 -10.38 14.83 -26.95
N ILE A 856 -10.37 13.53 -27.24
CA ILE A 856 -9.59 12.55 -26.47
C ILE A 856 -8.10 12.80 -26.71
N LEU A 857 -7.31 12.90 -25.64
CA LEU A 857 -5.91 13.31 -25.68
C LEU A 857 -4.97 12.29 -25.05
N LYS A 858 -3.85 12.01 -25.71
CA LYS A 858 -2.76 11.19 -25.18
C LYS A 858 -1.51 12.02 -24.95
N GLY A 859 -0.78 11.70 -23.89
CA GLY A 859 0.52 12.32 -23.56
C GLY A 859 0.43 13.67 -22.86
N VAL A 860 -0.77 14.14 -22.48
CA VAL A 860 -0.99 15.45 -21.86
C VAL A 860 -0.22 15.63 -20.55
N GLY A 861 -0.29 14.66 -19.63
CA GLY A 861 0.43 14.73 -18.35
C GLY A 861 1.94 14.86 -18.55
N THR A 862 2.54 13.98 -19.36
CA THR A 862 3.97 14.04 -19.69
C THR A 862 4.35 15.34 -20.40
N PHE A 863 3.52 15.82 -21.33
CA PHE A 863 3.73 17.09 -22.02
C PHE A 863 3.70 18.25 -21.02
N LEU A 864 2.69 18.29 -20.15
CA LEU A 864 2.50 19.30 -19.12
C LEU A 864 3.69 19.35 -18.18
N THR A 865 4.07 18.23 -17.57
CA THR A 865 5.13 18.21 -16.56
C THR A 865 6.50 18.59 -17.14
N VAL A 866 6.89 18.01 -18.28
CA VAL A 866 8.18 18.32 -18.91
C VAL A 866 8.26 19.80 -19.33
N ARG A 867 7.15 20.36 -19.82
CA ARG A 867 7.08 21.77 -20.23
C ARG A 867 7.01 22.72 -19.04
N ALA A 868 6.37 22.35 -17.94
CA ALA A 868 6.34 23.10 -16.69
C ALA A 868 7.75 23.21 -16.09
N ILE A 869 8.47 22.09 -15.94
CA ILE A 869 9.87 22.08 -15.48
C ILE A 869 10.76 22.90 -16.43
N LYS A 870 10.54 22.80 -17.76
CA LYS A 870 11.26 23.64 -18.72
C LYS A 870 10.93 25.13 -18.59
N ALA A 871 9.71 25.49 -18.22
CA ALA A 871 9.34 26.88 -17.99
C ALA A 871 10.09 27.43 -16.76
N ILE A 872 10.14 26.66 -15.67
CA ILE A 872 10.90 27.00 -14.46
C ILE A 872 12.39 27.18 -14.77
N SER A 873 13.01 26.26 -15.52
CA SER A 873 14.46 26.33 -15.83
C SER A 873 14.89 27.54 -16.66
N LYS A 874 13.96 28.36 -17.17
CA LYS A 874 14.29 29.64 -17.81
C LYS A 874 14.55 30.77 -16.81
N GLY A 875 14.02 30.66 -15.59
CA GLY A 875 14.13 31.67 -14.54
C GLY A 875 14.93 31.22 -13.31
N ALA A 876 15.30 29.95 -13.22
CA ALA A 876 15.98 29.37 -12.05
C ALA A 876 17.05 28.33 -12.47
N ASP A 877 18.18 28.27 -11.75
CA ASP A 877 19.20 27.22 -11.93
C ASP A 877 18.76 25.96 -11.18
N ILE A 878 17.98 25.12 -11.87
CA ILE A 878 17.49 23.86 -11.28
C ILE A 878 18.68 22.92 -11.04
N ARG A 879 18.91 22.54 -9.78
CA ARG A 879 19.92 21.56 -9.34
C ARG A 879 19.35 20.17 -9.17
N LYS A 880 18.08 20.03 -8.74
CA LYS A 880 17.45 18.75 -8.41
C LYS A 880 15.97 18.76 -8.80
N ILE A 881 15.42 17.62 -9.22
CA ILE A 881 13.98 17.42 -9.41
C ILE A 881 13.54 16.22 -8.58
N ARG A 882 12.56 16.37 -7.69
CA ARG A 882 11.99 15.28 -6.89
C ARG A 882 10.62 14.87 -7.46
N THR A 883 10.23 13.62 -7.27
CA THR A 883 8.87 13.16 -7.56
C THR A 883 8.49 11.94 -6.75
N ASP A 884 7.27 11.93 -6.22
CA ASP A 884 6.68 10.76 -5.59
C ASP A 884 6.32 9.70 -6.64
N ALA A 885 6.64 8.42 -6.41
CA ALA A 885 6.13 7.32 -7.24
C ALA A 885 4.69 6.92 -6.89
N VAL A 886 3.91 7.87 -6.40
CA VAL A 886 2.51 7.64 -6.03
C VAL A 886 1.62 7.52 -7.29
N ASN A 887 2.13 7.85 -8.49
CA ASN A 887 1.40 7.69 -9.75
C ASN A 887 2.29 7.18 -10.91
N PRO A 888 1.81 6.24 -11.77
CA PRO A 888 2.48 5.77 -12.99
C PRO A 888 3.02 6.87 -13.93
N ARG A 889 2.46 8.09 -13.88
CA ARG A 889 2.87 9.23 -14.73
C ARG A 889 4.09 9.98 -14.19
N SER A 890 4.19 10.08 -12.88
CA SER A 890 5.35 10.62 -12.16
C SER A 890 6.54 9.66 -12.27
N ALA A 891 6.27 8.34 -12.17
CA ALA A 891 7.24 7.28 -12.44
C ALA A 891 7.84 7.38 -13.85
N ARG A 892 7.04 7.72 -14.88
CA ARG A 892 7.53 7.87 -16.26
C ARG A 892 8.47 9.07 -16.47
N ILE A 893 8.40 10.08 -15.62
CA ILE A 893 9.35 11.21 -15.59
C ILE A 893 10.64 10.74 -14.93
N ALA A 894 10.52 10.03 -13.81
CA ALA A 894 11.64 9.41 -13.12
C ALA A 894 12.44 8.49 -14.07
N GLU A 895 11.76 7.64 -14.84
CA GLU A 895 12.35 6.75 -15.86
C GLU A 895 13.03 7.50 -17.02
N LYS A 896 12.44 8.61 -17.51
CA LYS A 896 12.98 9.36 -18.66
C LYS A 896 14.26 10.15 -18.34
N PHE A 897 14.47 10.49 -17.08
CA PHE A 897 15.58 11.34 -16.63
C PHE A 897 16.59 10.60 -15.74
N ASP A 898 16.56 9.27 -15.73
CA ASP A 898 17.45 8.41 -14.93
C ASP A 898 17.38 8.77 -13.43
N ALA A 899 16.18 8.94 -12.88
CA ALA A 899 15.99 9.29 -11.47
C ALA A 899 16.59 8.22 -10.54
N LYS A 900 17.29 8.69 -9.51
CA LYS A 900 17.74 7.90 -8.36
C LYS A 900 16.59 7.75 -7.37
N ARG A 901 16.51 6.63 -6.68
CA ARG A 901 15.48 6.36 -5.67
C ARG A 901 15.87 7.01 -4.33
N VAL A 902 14.87 7.48 -3.58
CA VAL A 902 15.01 7.95 -2.20
C VAL A 902 14.04 7.20 -1.30
N VAL A 903 14.58 6.60 -0.25
CA VAL A 903 13.78 5.87 0.73
C VAL A 903 12.97 6.87 1.54
N ASN A 904 11.67 6.60 1.69
CA ASN A 904 10.78 7.38 2.52
C ASN A 904 10.41 6.55 3.76
N GLN A 905 10.75 7.14 4.91
CA GLN A 905 10.14 7.12 6.26
C GLN A 905 9.38 5.90 6.76
#